data_AF-A0A7X9KRK2-F1
#
_entry.id   AF-A0A7X9KRK2-F1
#
_cell.length_a   1.000
_cell.length_b   1.000
_cell.length_c   1.000
_cell.angle_alpha   90.00
_cell.angle_beta   90.00
_cell.angle_gamma   90.00
#
_symmetry.space_group_name_H-M   'P 1'
#
loop_
_entity.id
_entity.type
_entity.pdbx_description
1 polymer ?
#
loop_
_entity_poly.entity_id
_entity_poly.type
_entity_poly.pdbx_seq_one_letter_code
_entity_poly.pdbx_strand_id
1 'polypeptide(L)'
;QYLAENYSNPDNIIKELVDNREIFIIPCVNPQGYMYNYSGASGYPVTGGGLWRKNRRHTGGGASNIGVDLNRNYSVDFANCAGASSSCGSTNPTSDTYFGTAAFSEPETRAIRDFVYSRNFVNSIDQHCYGPYYSLPYGRPSLHAPYSHEDSAYYRAIPALMGYYNGHRAGNSPETVNYEVAGGIKDWLLLGDIGVGSKGKIYGMTGEAGGGNFWAPVSQIIQLCKENCFQNLQLAYAAGAYYDVQDLDDMAIPSGNITGNLSCQVRKIGLGNGQVTISFIPILNITTSTPPITTTISNYFDTYDATFNYTLPGSIAAGHRIEFVWKVEAGGIAVYDTVIKFYSPVTMLNENMEGSFATNWTAIPSGSANWGFTTLSAFGGTHSMTESPLGNYTTSSTRTVTCNTFFNLADATEAYINFWIWHRSENFRDKLQLQVSTNGITWTAVSGSTTVMENNTTNGGTLGGQPALTGIRNEWTRETYNISAYIGFSNVRFRFVFTSDSDASAFAFERDNGFFIDNVKLFKSTVLTPLAVAYINLDGKMLPGKVVQLDWESAIDDDFDHFVIEKSVNGGVTYNSIGQITNTTAPFRYLDHSPVPGNNYYRVRRVDHNGNYLFSRTVRINNNLALYAINVYPNPVVDIMKVRFQNTIASEKLTFSIIDGAGRKVLVQKSTIAPGAIEVMLNLKG
;
A
#
# COMPACT_ATOMS: atom_id res chain seq x y z
N GLN A 1 6.73 -14.53 4.52
CA GLN A 1 6.56 -14.10 5.92
C GLN A 1 5.27 -13.31 6.11
N TYR A 2 5.15 -12.12 5.49
CA TYR A 2 3.99 -11.24 5.67
C TYR A 2 2.63 -11.94 5.53
N LEU A 3 2.40 -12.69 4.45
CA LEU A 3 1.15 -13.44 4.24
C LEU A 3 0.83 -14.41 5.39
N ALA A 4 1.82 -15.17 5.86
CA ALA A 4 1.63 -16.18 6.90
C ALA A 4 1.35 -15.58 8.28
N GLU A 5 2.07 -14.52 8.66
CA GLU A 5 1.87 -13.83 9.95
C GLU A 5 0.52 -13.12 10.03
N ASN A 6 0.02 -12.68 8.88
CA ASN A 6 -1.21 -11.92 8.75
C ASN A 6 -2.45 -12.77 8.44
N TYR A 7 -2.29 -14.03 8.05
CA TYR A 7 -3.41 -14.91 7.67
C TYR A 7 -4.49 -15.09 8.74
N SER A 8 -4.10 -15.11 10.02
CA SER A 8 -5.04 -15.28 11.15
C SER A 8 -5.56 -13.97 11.73
N ASN A 9 -5.18 -12.83 11.13
CA ASN A 9 -5.57 -11.52 11.64
C ASN A 9 -6.94 -11.14 11.04
N PRO A 10 -8.00 -11.02 11.87
CA PRO A 10 -9.33 -10.67 11.38
C PRO A 10 -9.41 -9.23 10.86
N ASP A 11 -8.45 -8.37 11.21
CA ASP A 11 -8.42 -6.96 10.83
C ASP A 11 -7.76 -6.70 9.47
N ASN A 12 -7.39 -7.75 8.72
CA ASN A 12 -6.79 -7.58 7.39
C ASN A 12 -7.38 -8.51 6.33
N ILE A 13 -7.30 -8.03 5.09
CA ILE A 13 -7.79 -8.69 3.88
C ILE A 13 -6.87 -9.84 3.41
N ILE A 14 -5.81 -10.17 4.16
CA ILE A 14 -4.82 -11.18 3.74
C ILE A 14 -5.40 -12.59 3.78
N LYS A 15 -6.30 -12.86 4.72
CA LYS A 15 -7.00 -14.15 4.76
C LYS A 15 -7.79 -14.40 3.48
N GLU A 16 -8.60 -13.42 3.06
CA GLU A 16 -9.40 -13.48 1.84
C GLU A 16 -8.51 -13.72 0.61
N LEU A 17 -7.39 -13.00 0.52
CA LEU A 17 -6.42 -13.18 -0.55
C LEU A 17 -5.85 -14.61 -0.60
N VAL A 18 -5.36 -15.12 0.54
CA VAL A 18 -4.69 -16.43 0.62
C VAL A 18 -5.68 -17.58 0.43
N ASP A 19 -6.92 -17.45 0.91
CA ASP A 19 -7.96 -18.47 0.74
C ASP A 19 -8.43 -18.58 -0.73
N ASN A 20 -8.25 -17.51 -1.53
CA ASN A 20 -8.78 -17.41 -2.89
C ASN A 20 -7.71 -17.23 -3.98
N ARG A 21 -6.42 -17.35 -3.66
CA ARG A 21 -5.31 -17.30 -4.62
C ARG A 21 -4.23 -18.33 -4.29
N GLU A 22 -3.70 -18.97 -5.32
CA GLU A 22 -2.48 -19.75 -5.20
C GLU A 22 -1.27 -18.85 -5.50
N ILE A 23 -0.46 -18.58 -4.48
CA ILE A 23 0.70 -17.67 -4.58
C ILE A 23 1.98 -18.49 -4.48
N PHE A 24 2.83 -18.40 -5.51
CA PHE A 24 4.11 -19.09 -5.56
C PHE A 24 5.26 -18.09 -5.45
N ILE A 25 6.22 -18.38 -4.56
CA ILE A 25 7.41 -17.56 -4.34
C ILE A 25 8.63 -18.44 -4.53
N ILE A 26 9.49 -18.08 -5.49
CA ILE A 26 10.79 -18.74 -5.72
C ILE A 26 11.87 -17.77 -5.23
N PRO A 27 12.43 -17.95 -4.01
CA PRO A 27 13.32 -16.95 -3.41
C PRO A 27 14.64 -16.77 -4.16
N CYS A 28 15.11 -17.81 -4.86
CA CYS A 28 16.38 -17.77 -5.59
C CYS A 28 16.35 -18.72 -6.80
N VAL A 29 16.35 -18.14 -8.01
CA VAL A 29 16.41 -18.90 -9.27
C VAL A 29 17.85 -19.30 -9.63
N ASN A 30 18.86 -18.53 -9.18
CA ASN A 30 20.29 -18.77 -9.44
C ASN A 30 21.08 -19.05 -8.14
N PRO A 31 20.85 -20.20 -7.46
CA PRO A 31 21.49 -20.48 -6.18
C PRO A 31 23.01 -20.65 -6.28
N GLN A 32 23.52 -21.16 -7.40
CA GLN A 32 24.97 -21.32 -7.61
C GLN A 32 25.68 -19.97 -7.78
N GLY A 33 25.10 -19.05 -8.57
CA GLY A 33 25.62 -17.69 -8.71
C GLY A 33 25.55 -16.92 -7.38
N TYR A 34 24.45 -17.07 -6.64
CA TYR A 34 24.30 -16.51 -5.29
C TYR A 34 25.41 -17.01 -4.34
N MET A 35 25.62 -18.33 -4.26
CA MET A 35 26.67 -18.91 -3.42
C MET A 35 28.07 -18.47 -3.84
N TYR A 36 28.31 -18.30 -5.15
CA TYR A 36 29.59 -17.77 -5.64
C TYR A 36 29.84 -16.35 -5.14
N ASN A 37 28.86 -15.45 -5.25
CA ASN A 37 28.96 -14.10 -4.68
C ASN A 37 29.13 -14.10 -3.16
N TYR A 38 28.47 -15.03 -2.47
CA TYR A 38 28.58 -15.20 -1.02
C TYR A 38 29.98 -15.69 -0.58
N SER A 39 30.56 -16.64 -1.31
CA SER A 39 31.84 -17.28 -0.98
C SER A 39 33.08 -16.50 -1.42
N GLY A 40 32.96 -15.63 -2.43
CA GLY A 40 34.07 -14.86 -3.00
C GLY A 40 34.38 -13.52 -2.31
N ALA A 41 33.62 -13.13 -1.28
CA ALA A 41 33.82 -11.87 -0.58
C ALA A 41 34.93 -12.00 0.50
N SER A 42 36.02 -11.22 0.35
CA SER A 42 37.03 -11.07 1.40
C SER A 42 36.44 -10.28 2.59
N GLY A 43 35.82 -10.97 3.55
CA GLY A 43 35.26 -10.34 4.76
C GLY A 43 33.89 -10.87 5.15
N TYR A 44 33.84 -12.11 5.62
CA TYR A 44 32.66 -12.67 6.28
C TYR A 44 32.46 -12.00 7.66
N PRO A 45 31.24 -11.63 8.11
CA PRO A 45 29.92 -11.68 7.46
C PRO A 45 29.32 -10.28 7.13
N VAL A 46 30.15 -9.25 6.89
CA VAL A 46 29.68 -7.85 7.01
C VAL A 46 29.41 -7.14 5.68
N THR A 47 29.98 -7.57 4.55
CA THR A 47 29.95 -6.76 3.31
C THR A 47 29.40 -7.42 2.05
N GLY A 48 29.39 -8.76 1.90
CA GLY A 48 29.25 -9.33 0.56
C GLY A 48 30.29 -8.73 -0.41
N GLY A 49 30.08 -8.79 -1.73
CA GLY A 49 30.91 -8.00 -2.67
C GLY A 49 31.27 -8.65 -4.02
N GLY A 50 30.88 -9.89 -4.29
CA GLY A 50 31.00 -10.43 -5.65
C GLY A 50 30.07 -9.68 -6.63
N LEU A 51 30.52 -9.39 -7.85
CA LEU A 51 29.67 -8.80 -8.91
C LEU A 51 29.25 -9.87 -9.94
N TRP A 52 29.19 -11.13 -9.53
CA TRP A 52 28.83 -12.22 -10.42
C TRP A 52 27.35 -12.17 -10.77
N ARG A 53 27.03 -12.14 -12.06
CA ARG A 53 25.66 -12.05 -12.58
C ARG A 53 25.07 -13.39 -13.03
N LYS A 54 25.83 -14.15 -13.80
CA LYS A 54 25.38 -15.33 -14.56
C LYS A 54 25.17 -16.56 -13.65
N ASN A 55 24.69 -17.69 -14.19
CA ASN A 55 24.80 -18.97 -13.47
C ASN A 55 26.26 -19.47 -13.44
N ARG A 56 26.51 -20.72 -13.04
CA ARG A 56 27.88 -21.29 -12.91
C ARG A 56 28.19 -22.42 -13.89
N ARG A 57 27.44 -22.53 -14.99
CA ARG A 57 27.70 -23.53 -16.03
C ARG A 57 29.06 -23.30 -16.69
N HIS A 58 29.88 -24.35 -16.82
CA HIS A 58 31.10 -24.27 -17.63
C HIS A 58 30.74 -24.26 -19.12
N THR A 59 31.13 -23.22 -19.85
CA THR A 59 30.80 -23.05 -21.28
C THR A 59 31.98 -23.37 -22.21
N GLY A 60 33.08 -23.91 -21.67
CA GLY A 60 34.29 -24.32 -22.38
C GLY A 60 35.27 -23.14 -22.61
N GLY A 61 36.59 -23.38 -22.62
CA GLY A 61 37.59 -22.32 -22.90
C GLY A 61 38.24 -21.66 -21.68
N GLY A 62 38.24 -22.31 -20.51
CA GLY A 62 38.97 -21.86 -19.31
C GLY A 62 38.11 -21.12 -18.26
N ALA A 63 38.76 -20.53 -17.26
CA ALA A 63 38.09 -19.93 -16.09
C ALA A 63 37.26 -18.68 -16.39
N SER A 64 37.51 -18.00 -17.51
CA SER A 64 36.73 -16.83 -17.98
C SER A 64 35.39 -17.20 -18.63
N ASN A 65 35.20 -18.48 -18.96
CA ASN A 65 34.05 -18.96 -19.73
C ASN A 65 33.12 -19.76 -18.82
N ILE A 66 32.57 -19.04 -17.84
CA ILE A 66 31.62 -19.60 -16.89
C ILE A 66 30.35 -18.76 -16.93
N GLY A 67 29.22 -19.44 -16.96
CA GLY A 67 27.90 -18.89 -16.78
C GLY A 67 27.23 -18.43 -18.06
N VAL A 68 25.91 -18.56 -18.05
CA VAL A 68 24.94 -17.99 -18.99
C VAL A 68 24.07 -16.99 -18.22
N ASP A 69 23.72 -15.87 -18.86
CA ASP A 69 22.73 -14.95 -18.31
C ASP A 69 21.34 -15.59 -18.42
N LEU A 70 20.79 -15.97 -17.26
CA LEU A 70 19.48 -16.61 -17.20
C LEU A 70 18.38 -15.70 -17.75
N ASN A 71 18.49 -14.37 -17.61
CA ASN A 71 17.52 -13.40 -18.15
C ASN A 71 17.85 -12.98 -19.59
N ARG A 72 18.55 -13.84 -20.33
CA ARG A 72 18.70 -13.84 -21.79
C ARG A 72 18.43 -15.23 -22.41
N ASN A 73 18.08 -16.23 -21.60
CA ASN A 73 18.02 -17.63 -21.99
C ASN A 73 16.58 -18.17 -22.22
N TYR A 74 15.57 -17.30 -22.27
CA TYR A 74 14.19 -17.66 -22.63
C TYR A 74 13.97 -17.58 -24.15
N SER A 75 12.87 -18.14 -24.66
CA SER A 75 12.74 -18.41 -26.11
C SER A 75 12.27 -17.24 -26.99
N VAL A 76 11.61 -16.22 -26.42
CA VAL A 76 11.14 -15.08 -27.22
C VAL A 76 12.32 -14.18 -27.59
N ASP A 77 12.46 -13.92 -28.88
CA ASP A 77 13.57 -13.20 -29.51
C ASP A 77 14.96 -13.75 -29.17
N PHE A 78 15.06 -15.01 -28.74
CA PHE A 78 16.33 -15.62 -28.34
C PHE A 78 17.43 -15.40 -29.39
N ALA A 79 18.56 -14.85 -28.97
CA ALA A 79 19.71 -14.54 -29.82
C ALA A 79 19.42 -13.57 -31.01
N ASN A 80 18.22 -13.04 -31.13
CA ASN A 80 17.91 -12.01 -32.11
C ASN A 80 18.27 -10.66 -31.50
N CYS A 81 19.43 -10.13 -31.88
CA CYS A 81 19.89 -8.78 -31.50
C CYS A 81 20.14 -7.87 -32.70
N ALA A 82 19.70 -8.29 -33.90
CA ALA A 82 19.81 -7.46 -35.10
C ALA A 82 18.94 -6.19 -34.93
N GLY A 83 19.55 -5.02 -35.12
CA GLY A 83 18.88 -3.73 -35.01
C GLY A 83 18.61 -3.24 -33.58
N ALA A 84 19.10 -3.94 -32.56
CA ALA A 84 18.95 -3.50 -31.17
C ALA A 84 19.81 -2.27 -30.86
N SER A 85 19.31 -1.36 -30.02
CA SER A 85 20.03 -0.14 -29.64
C SER A 85 21.28 -0.43 -28.80
N SER A 86 21.18 -1.26 -27.75
CA SER A 86 22.29 -1.74 -26.92
C SER A 86 21.88 -2.91 -26.01
N SER A 87 22.84 -3.59 -25.38
CA SER A 87 22.70 -4.62 -24.31
C SER A 87 21.70 -5.79 -24.53
N CYS A 88 21.26 -6.00 -25.77
CA CYS A 88 20.29 -7.04 -26.14
C CYS A 88 20.69 -8.45 -25.70
N GLY A 89 21.96 -8.81 -25.83
CA GLY A 89 22.50 -10.13 -25.52
C GLY A 89 23.81 -10.37 -26.27
N SER A 90 24.53 -11.45 -25.97
CA SER A 90 25.80 -11.77 -26.62
C SER A 90 25.97 -13.25 -26.93
N THR A 91 26.64 -13.56 -28.04
CA THR A 91 27.18 -14.90 -28.38
C THR A 91 28.52 -15.18 -27.69
N ASN A 92 29.20 -14.17 -27.15
CA ASN A 92 30.50 -14.33 -26.52
C ASN A 92 30.36 -14.93 -25.10
N PRO A 93 30.91 -16.13 -24.81
CA PRO A 93 30.81 -16.76 -23.49
C PRO A 93 31.38 -15.95 -22.33
N THR A 94 32.26 -14.98 -22.58
CA THR A 94 32.82 -14.09 -21.55
C THR A 94 31.93 -12.90 -21.22
N SER A 95 30.88 -12.64 -22.01
CA SER A 95 29.96 -11.51 -21.79
C SER A 95 29.05 -11.78 -20.59
N ASP A 96 28.71 -10.73 -19.84
CA ASP A 96 27.71 -10.77 -18.77
C ASP A 96 26.28 -11.00 -19.27
N THR A 97 26.03 -10.74 -20.56
CA THR A 97 24.75 -10.98 -21.24
C THR A 97 24.83 -12.14 -22.23
N TYR A 98 25.77 -13.08 -22.01
CA TYR A 98 25.87 -14.30 -22.81
C TYR A 98 24.58 -15.12 -22.71
N PHE A 99 23.86 -15.27 -23.83
CA PHE A 99 22.52 -15.88 -23.84
C PHE A 99 22.53 -17.41 -23.84
N GLY A 100 23.68 -18.06 -24.01
CA GLY A 100 23.81 -19.52 -24.05
C GLY A 100 23.77 -20.11 -25.47
N THR A 101 23.77 -21.44 -25.57
CA THR A 101 23.86 -22.14 -26.87
C THR A 101 22.51 -22.30 -27.55
N ALA A 102 21.41 -22.23 -26.79
CA ALA A 102 20.03 -22.31 -27.25
C ALA A 102 19.11 -21.74 -26.15
N ALA A 103 17.88 -21.37 -26.50
CA ALA A 103 16.87 -21.06 -25.51
C ALA A 103 16.68 -22.26 -24.56
N PHE A 104 16.55 -21.99 -23.27
CA PHE A 104 16.44 -23.00 -22.21
C PHE A 104 17.62 -23.99 -22.17
N SER A 105 18.82 -23.56 -22.58
CA SER A 105 20.03 -24.37 -22.43
C SER A 105 20.40 -24.61 -20.96
N GLU A 106 19.95 -23.74 -20.05
CA GLU A 106 20.31 -23.80 -18.64
C GLU A 106 19.29 -24.62 -17.82
N PRO A 107 19.75 -25.42 -16.85
CA PRO A 107 18.84 -26.17 -15.99
C PRO A 107 17.92 -25.26 -15.15
N GLU A 108 18.37 -24.07 -14.77
CA GLU A 108 17.57 -23.12 -14.00
C GLU A 108 16.39 -22.57 -14.82
N THR A 109 16.63 -22.11 -16.06
CA THR A 109 15.53 -21.63 -16.93
C THR A 109 14.61 -22.76 -17.38
N ARG A 110 15.12 -23.99 -17.56
CA ARG A 110 14.26 -25.18 -17.77
C ARG A 110 13.38 -25.47 -16.57
N ALA A 111 13.88 -25.34 -15.34
CA ALA A 111 13.08 -25.56 -14.14
C ALA A 111 11.92 -24.57 -14.05
N ILE A 112 12.16 -23.28 -14.35
CA ILE A 112 11.09 -22.27 -14.44
C ILE A 112 10.10 -22.60 -15.56
N ARG A 113 10.60 -22.97 -16.74
CA ARG A 113 9.77 -23.37 -17.87
C ARG A 113 8.85 -24.53 -17.51
N ASP A 114 9.41 -25.61 -16.96
CA ASP A 114 8.67 -26.83 -16.63
C ASP A 114 7.67 -26.55 -15.49
N PHE A 115 8.02 -25.67 -14.55
CA PHE A 115 7.11 -25.19 -13.52
C PHE A 115 5.92 -24.43 -14.11
N VAL A 116 6.17 -23.49 -15.02
CA VAL A 116 5.11 -22.79 -15.77
C VAL A 116 4.29 -23.77 -16.61
N TYR A 117 4.91 -24.77 -17.24
CA TYR A 117 4.20 -25.80 -18.02
C TYR A 117 3.21 -26.60 -17.17
N SER A 118 3.53 -26.86 -15.91
CA SER A 118 2.69 -27.66 -15.02
C SER A 118 1.47 -26.94 -14.43
N ARG A 119 1.31 -25.62 -14.61
CA ARG A 119 0.27 -24.81 -13.94
C ARG A 119 -0.31 -23.72 -14.86
N ASN A 120 -1.42 -23.11 -14.44
CA ASN A 120 -2.05 -21.99 -15.12
C ASN A 120 -1.80 -20.70 -14.34
N PHE A 121 -0.64 -20.09 -14.55
CA PHE A 121 -0.35 -18.77 -14.01
C PHE A 121 -1.12 -17.68 -14.77
N VAL A 122 -1.39 -16.57 -14.10
CA VAL A 122 -2.16 -15.45 -14.67
C VAL A 122 -1.25 -14.23 -14.84
N ASN A 123 -0.44 -13.93 -13.83
CA ASN A 123 0.56 -12.88 -13.85
C ASN A 123 1.80 -13.29 -13.03
N SER A 124 2.90 -12.57 -13.23
CA SER A 124 4.17 -12.84 -12.54
C SER A 124 5.04 -11.59 -12.49
N ILE A 125 5.86 -11.50 -11.44
CA ILE A 125 6.94 -10.52 -11.34
C ILE A 125 8.28 -11.21 -11.04
N ASP A 126 9.28 -11.02 -11.91
CA ASP A 126 10.66 -11.41 -11.60
C ASP A 126 11.38 -10.24 -10.94
N GLN A 127 11.89 -10.46 -9.72
CA GLN A 127 12.51 -9.40 -8.92
C GLN A 127 14.02 -9.34 -9.20
N HIS A 128 14.47 -8.15 -9.57
CA HIS A 128 15.83 -7.77 -9.92
C HIS A 128 16.26 -6.53 -9.12
N CYS A 129 17.54 -6.16 -9.26
CA CYS A 129 18.04 -4.87 -8.84
C CYS A 129 19.12 -4.41 -9.83
N TYR A 130 19.32 -3.10 -10.03
CA TYR A 130 18.73 -1.98 -9.25
C TYR A 130 17.78 -1.10 -10.07
N GLY A 131 16.84 -0.44 -9.37
CA GLY A 131 15.83 0.44 -9.99
C GLY A 131 15.78 1.87 -9.43
N PRO A 132 14.58 2.48 -9.21
CA PRO A 132 13.26 1.86 -8.97
C PRO A 132 12.30 1.80 -10.20
N TYR A 133 12.12 0.65 -10.84
CA TYR A 133 11.19 0.56 -11.98
C TYR A 133 10.60 -0.83 -12.22
N TYR A 134 9.49 -0.86 -12.94
CA TYR A 134 8.89 -2.05 -13.54
C TYR A 134 9.25 -2.07 -15.02
N SER A 135 10.18 -2.94 -15.41
CA SER A 135 10.45 -3.22 -16.83
C SER A 135 9.38 -4.14 -17.37
N LEU A 136 8.52 -3.60 -18.22
CA LEU A 136 7.42 -4.28 -18.88
C LEU A 136 7.93 -4.91 -20.18
N PRO A 137 7.18 -5.87 -20.77
CA PRO A 137 7.40 -6.22 -22.16
C PRO A 137 7.24 -4.98 -23.06
N TYR A 138 7.79 -4.96 -24.27
CA TYR A 138 8.75 -5.95 -24.74
C TYR A 138 10.18 -5.53 -24.39
N GLY A 139 11.06 -6.51 -24.24
CA GLY A 139 12.49 -6.32 -24.26
C GLY A 139 12.98 -5.77 -25.61
N ARG A 140 12.33 -6.17 -26.71
CA ARG A 140 12.59 -5.70 -28.08
C ARG A 140 11.32 -5.14 -28.74
N PRO A 141 10.85 -3.95 -28.36
CA PRO A 141 9.55 -3.44 -28.82
C PRO A 141 9.44 -3.27 -30.34
N SER A 142 10.56 -3.04 -31.04
CA SER A 142 10.60 -2.90 -32.50
C SER A 142 10.26 -4.18 -33.28
N LEU A 143 10.27 -5.35 -32.63
CA LEU A 143 9.97 -6.64 -33.26
C LEU A 143 8.51 -7.06 -33.12
N HIS A 144 7.71 -6.37 -32.31
CA HIS A 144 6.37 -6.79 -31.94
C HIS A 144 5.33 -5.75 -32.32
N ALA A 145 4.10 -6.21 -32.55
CA ALA A 145 2.98 -5.30 -32.68
C ALA A 145 2.75 -4.54 -31.36
N PRO A 146 2.16 -3.32 -31.42
CA PRO A 146 1.66 -2.66 -30.23
C PRO A 146 0.73 -3.57 -29.43
N TYR A 147 0.65 -3.32 -28.14
CA TYR A 147 -0.26 -4.06 -27.26
C TYR A 147 -1.70 -4.03 -27.76
N SER A 148 -2.41 -5.14 -27.51
CA SER A 148 -3.87 -5.14 -27.57
C SER A 148 -4.44 -4.10 -26.59
N HIS A 149 -5.71 -3.74 -26.76
CA HIS A 149 -6.36 -2.79 -25.87
C HIS A 149 -6.29 -3.24 -24.40
N GLU A 150 -6.55 -4.53 -24.15
CA GLU A 150 -6.54 -5.16 -22.84
C GLU A 150 -5.12 -5.22 -22.25
N ASP A 151 -4.12 -5.57 -23.06
CA ASP A 151 -2.72 -5.59 -22.60
C ASP A 151 -2.22 -4.20 -22.23
N SER A 152 -2.54 -3.20 -23.06
CA SER A 152 -2.22 -1.81 -22.79
C SER A 152 -2.91 -1.33 -21.52
N ALA A 153 -4.18 -1.69 -21.30
CA ALA A 153 -4.90 -1.35 -20.07
C ALA A 153 -4.27 -2.02 -18.84
N TYR A 154 -3.89 -3.30 -18.91
CA TYR A 154 -3.25 -4.00 -17.80
C TYR A 154 -1.89 -3.39 -17.45
N TYR A 155 -1.00 -3.27 -18.44
CA TYR A 155 0.35 -2.74 -18.26
C TYR A 155 0.40 -1.24 -17.92
N ARG A 156 -0.73 -0.55 -18.04
CA ARG A 156 -0.90 0.82 -17.55
C ARG A 156 -1.46 0.86 -16.12
N ALA A 157 -2.56 0.15 -15.85
CA ALA A 157 -3.29 0.29 -14.59
C ALA A 157 -2.60 -0.44 -13.43
N ILE A 158 -2.19 -1.70 -13.62
CA ILE A 158 -1.63 -2.52 -12.54
C ILE A 158 -0.25 -2.03 -12.10
N PRO A 159 0.73 -1.77 -12.99
CA PRO A 159 2.00 -1.20 -12.58
C PRO A 159 1.89 0.18 -11.93
N ALA A 160 0.94 1.02 -12.37
CA ALA A 160 0.67 2.30 -11.73
C ALA A 160 0.17 2.12 -10.28
N LEU A 161 -0.79 1.20 -10.08
CA LEU A 161 -1.29 0.84 -8.75
C LEU A 161 -0.16 0.25 -7.89
N MET A 162 0.64 -0.66 -8.43
CA MET A 162 1.81 -1.22 -7.74
C MET A 162 2.82 -0.14 -7.30
N GLY A 163 3.02 0.88 -8.13
CA GLY A 163 3.93 2.00 -7.91
C GLY A 163 3.53 2.97 -6.79
N TYR A 164 2.28 2.90 -6.34
CA TYR A 164 1.65 3.91 -5.49
C TYR A 164 2.39 4.20 -4.17
N TYR A 165 3.04 3.18 -3.57
CA TYR A 165 3.75 3.32 -2.30
C TYR A 165 5.27 3.07 -2.36
N ASN A 166 5.85 2.89 -3.54
CA ASN A 166 7.28 2.53 -3.66
C ASN A 166 8.06 3.33 -4.71
N GLY A 167 7.43 4.33 -5.33
CA GLY A 167 8.10 5.22 -6.27
C GLY A 167 8.59 4.56 -7.56
N HIS A 168 8.20 3.31 -7.83
CA HIS A 168 8.62 2.60 -9.03
C HIS A 168 7.91 3.17 -10.26
N ARG A 169 8.66 3.26 -11.35
CA ARG A 169 8.18 3.76 -12.64
C ARG A 169 8.00 2.61 -13.63
N ALA A 170 7.00 2.63 -14.49
CA ALA A 170 6.72 1.51 -15.39
C ALA A 170 7.00 1.88 -16.86
N GLY A 171 7.62 1.00 -17.63
CA GLY A 171 7.85 1.16 -19.06
C GLY A 171 8.50 -0.09 -19.66
N ASN A 172 8.55 -0.21 -20.99
CA ASN A 172 9.26 -1.30 -21.65
C ASN A 172 10.79 -1.24 -21.37
N SER A 173 11.58 -2.19 -21.87
CA SER A 173 13.02 -2.24 -21.54
C SER A 173 13.79 -0.97 -21.98
N PRO A 174 13.70 -0.50 -23.24
CA PRO A 174 14.32 0.77 -23.61
C PRO A 174 13.86 1.97 -22.76
N GLU A 175 12.59 2.05 -22.40
CA GLU A 175 12.04 3.15 -21.60
C GLU A 175 12.53 3.16 -20.14
N THR A 176 12.83 1.99 -19.57
CA THR A 176 13.21 1.82 -18.15
C THR A 176 14.72 1.73 -17.93
N VAL A 177 15.40 0.98 -18.80
CA VAL A 177 16.82 0.63 -18.64
C VAL A 177 17.72 1.17 -19.75
N ASN A 178 17.16 1.87 -20.74
CA ASN A 178 17.88 2.46 -21.88
C ASN A 178 18.67 1.43 -22.73
N TYR A 179 18.20 0.18 -22.72
CA TYR A 179 18.72 -0.90 -23.56
C TYR A 179 17.64 -1.93 -23.88
N GLU A 180 17.88 -2.76 -24.90
CA GLU A 180 16.97 -3.85 -25.28
C GLU A 180 17.36 -5.16 -24.60
N VAL A 181 16.41 -6.09 -24.52
CA VAL A 181 16.62 -7.43 -23.94
C VAL A 181 16.02 -8.49 -24.86
N ALA A 182 16.84 -9.40 -25.37
CA ALA A 182 16.37 -10.62 -26.04
C ALA A 182 16.35 -11.81 -25.07
N GLY A 183 15.37 -12.71 -25.20
CA GLY A 183 15.31 -13.92 -24.38
C GLY A 183 15.04 -13.65 -22.89
N GLY A 184 14.33 -12.57 -22.56
CA GLY A 184 13.91 -12.26 -21.19
C GLY A 184 12.67 -13.05 -20.77
N ILE A 185 12.52 -13.28 -19.45
CA ILE A 185 11.39 -14.07 -18.92
C ILE A 185 10.03 -13.41 -19.18
N LYS A 186 9.92 -12.09 -18.99
CA LYS A 186 8.66 -11.35 -19.14
C LYS A 186 8.05 -11.44 -20.54
N ASP A 187 8.89 -11.39 -21.58
CA ASP A 187 8.47 -11.53 -22.97
C ASP A 187 8.03 -12.96 -23.28
N TRP A 188 8.75 -13.96 -22.73
CA TRP A 188 8.36 -15.37 -22.86
C TRP A 188 7.05 -15.70 -22.15
N LEU A 189 6.79 -15.11 -20.98
CA LEU A 189 5.51 -15.26 -20.28
C LEU A 189 4.34 -14.70 -21.09
N LEU A 190 4.55 -13.60 -21.81
CA LEU A 190 3.51 -12.93 -22.58
C LEU A 190 3.27 -13.55 -23.96
N LEU A 191 4.33 -13.89 -24.69
CA LEU A 191 4.26 -14.31 -26.11
C LEU A 191 4.75 -15.74 -26.38
N GLY A 192 5.47 -16.33 -25.44
CA GLY A 192 6.15 -17.60 -25.66
C GLY A 192 5.24 -18.83 -25.59
N ASP A 193 5.75 -19.96 -26.04
CA ASP A 193 5.15 -21.25 -25.73
C ASP A 193 5.34 -21.57 -24.24
N ILE A 194 4.28 -21.35 -23.48
CA ILE A 194 4.15 -21.57 -22.03
C ILE A 194 3.48 -22.92 -21.68
N GLY A 195 3.42 -23.84 -22.65
CA GLY A 195 3.05 -25.23 -22.47
C GLY A 195 1.85 -25.68 -23.30
N VAL A 196 1.49 -26.96 -23.15
CA VAL A 196 0.44 -27.62 -23.92
C VAL A 196 -0.96 -27.43 -23.30
N GLY A 197 -2.00 -27.34 -24.13
CA GLY A 197 -3.40 -27.19 -23.73
C GLY A 197 -3.94 -25.76 -23.90
N SER A 198 -5.09 -25.46 -23.29
CA SER A 198 -5.70 -24.13 -23.33
C SER A 198 -5.06 -23.19 -22.33
N LYS A 199 -3.83 -22.76 -22.58
CA LYS A 199 -3.14 -21.74 -21.78
C LYS A 199 -3.28 -20.36 -22.40
N GLY A 200 -3.73 -19.40 -21.59
CA GLY A 200 -3.64 -17.98 -21.91
C GLY A 200 -2.25 -17.44 -21.58
N LYS A 201 -1.89 -16.31 -22.19
CA LYS A 201 -0.67 -15.55 -21.85
C LYS A 201 -0.58 -15.25 -20.36
N ILE A 202 0.64 -15.15 -19.85
CA ILE A 202 0.94 -14.73 -18.47
C ILE A 202 1.43 -13.30 -18.51
N TYR A 203 0.79 -12.41 -17.75
CA TYR A 203 1.22 -11.02 -17.64
C TYR A 203 2.48 -10.91 -16.77
N GLY A 204 3.64 -11.00 -17.41
CA GLY A 204 4.96 -10.93 -16.79
C GLY A 204 5.54 -9.52 -16.80
N MET A 205 6.22 -9.14 -15.72
CA MET A 205 7.03 -7.91 -15.65
C MET A 205 8.26 -8.12 -14.77
N THR A 206 9.29 -7.31 -14.94
CA THR A 206 10.48 -7.34 -14.08
C THR A 206 10.43 -6.17 -13.11
N GLY A 207 10.48 -6.44 -11.81
CA GLY A 207 10.60 -5.41 -10.78
C GLY A 207 12.06 -5.16 -10.43
N GLU A 208 12.52 -3.93 -10.54
CA GLU A 208 13.90 -3.52 -10.26
C GLU A 208 13.88 -2.69 -8.98
N ALA A 209 14.24 -3.32 -7.86
CA ALA A 209 14.14 -2.72 -6.54
C ALA A 209 15.48 -2.09 -6.07
N GLY A 210 15.38 -1.15 -5.14
CA GLY A 210 16.53 -0.49 -4.51
C GLY A 210 17.19 0.58 -5.39
N GLY A 211 17.98 1.46 -4.74
CA GLY A 211 18.66 2.58 -5.38
C GLY A 211 20.19 2.38 -5.47
N GLY A 212 20.74 2.55 -6.67
CA GLY A 212 22.14 2.88 -6.92
C GLY A 212 23.20 1.76 -6.86
N ASN A 213 22.92 0.57 -6.32
CA ASN A 213 23.89 -0.54 -6.29
C ASN A 213 23.24 -1.92 -6.08
N PHE A 214 23.93 -2.99 -6.49
CA PHE A 214 23.57 -4.41 -6.23
C PHE A 214 23.78 -4.84 -4.77
N TRP A 215 24.59 -4.10 -4.01
CA TRP A 215 24.93 -4.40 -2.61
C TRP A 215 24.34 -3.35 -1.66
N ALA A 216 23.02 -3.36 -1.51
CA ALA A 216 22.36 -2.52 -0.51
C ALA A 216 22.79 -2.93 0.92
N PRO A 217 22.96 -1.97 1.86
CA PRO A 217 23.27 -2.28 3.25
C PRO A 217 22.24 -3.23 3.88
N VAL A 218 22.70 -4.14 4.74
CA VAL A 218 21.82 -5.08 5.47
C VAL A 218 20.72 -4.33 6.25
N SER A 219 21.02 -3.13 6.75
CA SER A 219 20.05 -2.27 7.45
C SER A 219 18.86 -1.83 6.59
N GLN A 220 18.99 -1.84 5.25
CA GLN A 220 17.92 -1.43 4.33
C GLN A 220 17.01 -2.59 3.91
N ILE A 221 17.38 -3.85 4.15
CA ILE A 221 16.64 -5.03 3.66
C ILE A 221 15.16 -4.97 4.04
N ILE A 222 14.86 -4.73 5.31
CA ILE A 222 13.47 -4.70 5.79
C ILE A 222 12.68 -3.54 5.17
N GLN A 223 13.30 -2.38 5.01
CA GLN A 223 12.67 -1.22 4.38
C GLN A 223 12.37 -1.50 2.90
N LEU A 224 13.34 -2.03 2.14
CA LEU A 224 13.17 -2.42 0.74
C LEU A 224 12.06 -3.48 0.57
N CYS A 225 11.99 -4.47 1.46
CA CYS A 225 10.92 -5.46 1.43
C CYS A 225 9.55 -4.85 1.75
N LYS A 226 9.46 -3.89 2.68
CA LYS A 226 8.22 -3.19 3.01
C LYS A 226 7.71 -2.33 1.86
N GLU A 227 8.61 -1.58 1.21
CA GLU A 227 8.31 -0.79 0.01
C GLU A 227 7.70 -1.67 -1.09
N ASN A 228 8.20 -2.90 -1.25
CA ASN A 228 7.70 -3.85 -2.25
C ASN A 228 6.53 -4.73 -1.76
N CYS A 229 6.02 -4.55 -0.55
CA CYS A 229 4.93 -5.39 -0.04
C CYS A 229 3.62 -5.07 -0.78
N PHE A 230 3.28 -3.78 -0.89
CA PHE A 230 2.04 -3.35 -1.54
C PHE A 230 1.96 -3.81 -3.00
N GLN A 231 3.00 -3.58 -3.81
CA GLN A 231 3.03 -4.05 -5.21
C GLN A 231 2.71 -5.55 -5.34
N ASN A 232 3.26 -6.37 -4.45
CA ASN A 232 3.12 -7.83 -4.53
C ASN A 232 1.70 -8.25 -4.17
N LEU A 233 1.06 -7.54 -3.23
CA LEU A 233 -0.36 -7.72 -2.91
C LEU A 233 -1.24 -7.33 -4.09
N GLN A 234 -0.99 -6.18 -4.73
CA GLN A 234 -1.78 -5.73 -5.89
C GLN A 234 -1.69 -6.71 -7.06
N LEU A 235 -0.50 -7.25 -7.33
CA LEU A 235 -0.32 -8.29 -8.33
C LEU A 235 -1.11 -9.57 -7.99
N ALA A 236 -1.09 -9.99 -6.72
CA ALA A 236 -1.83 -11.17 -6.26
C ALA A 236 -3.36 -10.97 -6.33
N TYR A 237 -3.88 -9.79 -6.01
CA TYR A 237 -5.30 -9.46 -6.19
C TYR A 237 -5.70 -9.51 -7.66
N ALA A 238 -4.90 -8.87 -8.52
CA ALA A 238 -5.12 -8.76 -9.96
C ALA A 238 -5.12 -10.12 -10.69
N ALA A 239 -4.58 -11.18 -10.08
CA ALA A 239 -4.59 -12.53 -10.66
C ALA A 239 -6.00 -13.17 -10.73
N GLY A 240 -6.97 -12.67 -9.96
CA GLY A 240 -8.35 -13.19 -9.95
C GLY A 240 -9.39 -12.12 -10.29
N ALA A 241 -10.66 -12.39 -9.99
CA ALA A 241 -11.70 -11.37 -10.11
C ALA A 241 -11.47 -10.31 -9.02
N TYR A 242 -11.23 -9.07 -9.45
CA TYR A 242 -10.87 -7.95 -8.59
C TYR A 242 -11.31 -6.64 -9.24
N TYR A 243 -11.80 -5.71 -8.42
CA TYR A 243 -12.49 -4.51 -8.89
C TYR A 243 -12.13 -3.32 -8.00
N ASP A 244 -12.02 -2.14 -8.62
CA ASP A 244 -12.05 -0.88 -7.89
C ASP A 244 -13.46 -0.27 -7.94
N VAL A 245 -13.69 0.73 -7.08
CA VAL A 245 -14.95 1.45 -6.97
C VAL A 245 -14.69 2.95 -6.85
N GLN A 246 -15.54 3.74 -7.50
CA GLN A 246 -15.51 5.20 -7.47
C GLN A 246 -16.94 5.74 -7.28
N ASP A 247 -17.16 6.48 -6.18
CA ASP A 247 -18.39 7.25 -5.98
C ASP A 247 -18.57 8.30 -7.09
N LEU A 248 -19.76 8.36 -7.71
CA LEU A 248 -20.03 9.25 -8.85
C LEU A 248 -20.77 10.52 -8.46
N ASP A 249 -21.63 10.47 -7.44
CA ASP A 249 -22.54 11.59 -7.15
C ASP A 249 -21.88 12.71 -6.38
N ASP A 250 -22.45 13.91 -6.43
CA ASP A 250 -22.01 15.04 -5.62
C ASP A 250 -21.95 14.67 -4.12
N MET A 251 -21.01 15.30 -3.43
CA MET A 251 -20.89 15.23 -1.99
C MET A 251 -22.03 16.00 -1.30
N ALA A 252 -22.59 17.01 -1.97
CA ALA A 252 -23.76 17.76 -1.51
C ALA A 252 -25.07 17.17 -2.10
N ILE A 253 -25.96 16.69 -1.24
CA ILE A 253 -27.33 16.32 -1.62
C ILE A 253 -28.21 17.58 -1.56
N PRO A 254 -28.89 18.00 -2.64
CA PRO A 254 -29.69 19.23 -2.64
C PRO A 254 -30.85 19.22 -1.65
N SER A 255 -31.25 20.40 -1.19
CA SER A 255 -32.45 20.58 -0.36
C SER A 255 -33.69 20.03 -1.06
N GLY A 256 -34.57 19.35 -0.32
CA GLY A 256 -35.78 18.71 -0.84
C GLY A 256 -35.57 17.29 -1.35
N ASN A 257 -34.32 16.89 -1.63
CA ASN A 257 -33.99 15.53 -2.08
C ASN A 257 -33.77 14.59 -0.90
N ILE A 258 -34.84 14.30 -0.15
CA ILE A 258 -34.81 13.29 0.93
C ILE A 258 -34.93 11.86 0.40
N THR A 259 -35.28 11.68 -0.87
CA THR A 259 -35.26 10.40 -1.58
C THR A 259 -34.60 10.60 -2.94
N GLY A 260 -33.86 9.59 -3.42
CA GLY A 260 -33.25 9.66 -4.74
C GLY A 260 -32.38 8.44 -5.02
N ASN A 261 -31.40 8.64 -5.90
CA ASN A 261 -30.42 7.62 -6.29
C ASN A 261 -29.00 8.08 -5.95
N LEU A 262 -28.16 7.14 -5.53
CA LEU A 262 -26.71 7.28 -5.47
C LEU A 262 -26.08 6.18 -6.32
N SER A 263 -24.98 6.50 -7.00
CA SER A 263 -24.29 5.63 -7.93
C SER A 263 -22.79 5.56 -7.67
N CYS A 264 -22.25 4.37 -7.88
CA CYS A 264 -20.81 4.15 -7.97
C CYS A 264 -20.45 3.48 -9.30
N GLN A 265 -19.28 3.81 -9.82
CA GLN A 265 -18.68 3.05 -10.91
C GLN A 265 -17.80 1.95 -10.34
N VAL A 266 -18.02 0.72 -10.79
CA VAL A 266 -17.17 -0.43 -10.50
C VAL A 266 -16.42 -0.81 -11.76
N ARG A 267 -15.11 -1.01 -11.66
CA ARG A 267 -14.27 -1.32 -12.83
C ARG A 267 -13.44 -2.56 -12.60
N LYS A 268 -13.38 -3.41 -13.63
CA LYS A 268 -12.64 -4.67 -13.58
C LYS A 268 -11.15 -4.42 -13.73
N ILE A 269 -10.41 -4.54 -12.64
CA ILE A 269 -8.94 -4.40 -12.61
C ILE A 269 -8.24 -5.75 -12.37
N GLY A 270 -8.99 -6.83 -12.14
CA GLY A 270 -8.51 -8.19 -12.09
C GLY A 270 -8.65 -8.94 -13.42
N LEU A 271 -7.72 -9.86 -13.66
CA LEU A 271 -7.68 -10.72 -14.86
C LEU A 271 -8.64 -11.91 -14.77
N GLY A 272 -9.09 -12.27 -13.56
CA GLY A 272 -10.04 -13.35 -13.36
C GLY A 272 -11.47 -12.95 -13.75
N ASN A 273 -12.21 -13.92 -14.26
CA ASN A 273 -13.64 -13.77 -14.53
C ASN A 273 -14.45 -14.12 -13.27
N GLY A 274 -15.61 -13.49 -13.13
CA GLY A 274 -16.51 -13.77 -12.02
C GLY A 274 -17.68 -12.80 -11.98
N GLN A 275 -18.71 -13.16 -11.23
CA GLN A 275 -19.73 -12.21 -10.83
C GLN A 275 -19.14 -11.26 -9.79
N VAL A 276 -19.56 -10.00 -9.86
CA VAL A 276 -19.31 -8.99 -8.87
C VAL A 276 -20.63 -8.65 -8.18
N THR A 277 -20.62 -8.62 -6.85
CA THR A 277 -21.75 -8.17 -6.03
C THR A 277 -21.42 -6.83 -5.41
N ILE A 278 -22.28 -5.85 -5.65
CA ILE A 278 -22.12 -4.46 -5.22
C ILE A 278 -23.21 -4.20 -4.20
N SER A 279 -22.82 -3.75 -3.01
CA SER A 279 -23.73 -3.45 -1.92
C SER A 279 -23.59 -1.99 -1.48
N PHE A 280 -24.73 -1.40 -1.16
CA PHE A 280 -24.85 -0.11 -0.50
C PHE A 280 -25.16 -0.35 0.98
N ILE A 281 -24.26 0.06 1.87
CA ILE A 281 -24.38 -0.17 3.32
C ILE A 281 -24.56 1.18 4.03
N PRO A 282 -25.80 1.54 4.42
CA PRO A 282 -26.05 2.74 5.22
C PRO A 282 -25.27 2.74 6.54
N ILE A 283 -24.70 3.90 6.92
CA ILE A 283 -24.07 4.12 8.23
C ILE A 283 -24.79 5.22 9.01
N LEU A 284 -24.91 6.41 8.43
CA LEU A 284 -25.43 7.60 9.11
C LEU A 284 -26.45 8.35 8.26
N ASN A 285 -27.58 8.71 8.87
CA ASN A 285 -28.64 9.53 8.27
C ASN A 285 -29.18 8.99 6.93
N ILE A 286 -29.18 7.67 6.77
CA ILE A 286 -29.85 6.95 5.67
C ILE A 286 -30.73 5.86 6.31
N THR A 287 -31.96 5.73 5.81
CA THR A 287 -32.97 4.81 6.34
C THR A 287 -33.32 3.67 5.40
N THR A 288 -32.92 3.77 4.13
CA THR A 288 -33.20 2.74 3.12
C THR A 288 -32.20 1.61 3.21
N SER A 289 -32.69 0.38 3.06
CA SER A 289 -31.87 -0.76 2.68
C SER A 289 -32.26 -1.17 1.26
N THR A 290 -31.27 -1.28 0.38
CA THR A 290 -31.43 -1.75 -0.99
C THR A 290 -30.75 -3.11 -1.14
N PRO A 291 -31.36 -4.07 -1.87
CA PRO A 291 -30.70 -5.33 -2.17
C PRO A 291 -29.39 -5.10 -2.94
N PRO A 292 -28.35 -5.92 -2.73
CA PRO A 292 -27.14 -5.88 -3.56
C PRO A 292 -27.44 -6.11 -5.04
N ILE A 293 -26.63 -5.49 -5.90
CA ILE A 293 -26.63 -5.73 -7.34
C ILE A 293 -25.55 -6.75 -7.67
N THR A 294 -25.92 -7.87 -8.28
CA THR A 294 -24.97 -8.86 -8.81
C THR A 294 -24.93 -8.80 -10.33
N THR A 295 -23.75 -8.59 -10.90
CA THR A 295 -23.56 -8.48 -12.36
C THR A 295 -22.25 -9.15 -12.80
N THR A 296 -22.01 -9.22 -14.11
CA THR A 296 -20.74 -9.68 -14.69
C THR A 296 -20.20 -8.59 -15.61
N ILE A 297 -18.94 -8.20 -15.39
CA ILE A 297 -18.21 -7.29 -16.25
C ILE A 297 -17.27 -8.14 -17.13
N SER A 298 -17.53 -8.14 -18.44
CA SER A 298 -16.93 -9.10 -19.37
C SER A 298 -15.44 -8.82 -19.61
N ASN A 299 -15.09 -7.66 -20.16
CA ASN A 299 -13.72 -7.39 -20.57
C ASN A 299 -12.92 -6.74 -19.45
N TYR A 300 -11.60 -6.91 -19.51
CA TYR A 300 -10.70 -6.23 -18.60
C TYR A 300 -10.82 -4.72 -18.78
N PHE A 301 -10.81 -3.97 -17.67
CA PHE A 301 -10.95 -2.51 -17.62
C PHE A 301 -12.30 -1.92 -18.02
N ASP A 302 -13.28 -2.74 -18.41
CA ASP A 302 -14.66 -2.30 -18.54
C ASP A 302 -15.22 -1.86 -17.17
N THR A 303 -16.21 -0.97 -17.23
CA THR A 303 -16.88 -0.42 -16.06
C THR A 303 -18.37 -0.77 -16.03
N TYR A 304 -18.95 -0.70 -14.85
CA TYR A 304 -20.38 -0.81 -14.61
C TYR A 304 -20.80 0.21 -13.57
N ASP A 305 -21.75 1.07 -13.92
CA ASP A 305 -22.32 2.02 -12.98
C ASP A 305 -23.50 1.37 -12.25
N ALA A 306 -23.35 1.16 -10.95
CA ALA A 306 -24.38 0.61 -10.09
C ALA A 306 -25.12 1.74 -9.38
N THR A 307 -26.44 1.72 -9.40
CA THR A 307 -27.30 2.76 -8.82
C THR A 307 -28.22 2.17 -7.75
N PHE A 308 -28.26 2.81 -6.59
CA PHE A 308 -29.05 2.42 -5.44
C PHE A 308 -29.96 3.56 -4.98
N ASN A 309 -31.20 3.22 -4.63
CA ASN A 309 -32.11 4.18 -4.03
C ASN A 309 -31.67 4.53 -2.59
N TYR A 310 -31.84 5.79 -2.20
CA TYR A 310 -31.69 6.25 -0.82
C TYR A 310 -32.93 7.01 -0.33
N THR A 311 -33.02 7.15 0.98
CA THR A 311 -34.07 7.82 1.74
C THR A 311 -33.44 8.30 3.04
N LEU A 312 -33.45 9.61 3.22
CA LEU A 312 -32.96 10.29 4.40
C LEU A 312 -34.10 10.42 5.41
N PRO A 313 -33.82 10.57 6.72
CA PRO A 313 -34.83 10.87 7.71
C PRO A 313 -35.64 12.11 7.31
N GLY A 314 -36.97 12.07 7.43
CA GLY A 314 -37.82 13.23 7.10
C GLY A 314 -37.53 14.47 7.95
N SER A 315 -36.88 14.31 9.10
CA SER A 315 -36.42 15.36 10.00
C SER A 315 -34.99 15.85 9.73
N ILE A 316 -34.34 15.39 8.65
CA ILE A 316 -32.95 15.77 8.36
C ILE A 316 -32.84 17.28 8.09
N ALA A 317 -31.91 17.93 8.78
CA ALA A 317 -31.66 19.37 8.64
C ALA A 317 -30.49 19.63 7.69
N ALA A 318 -30.50 20.79 7.04
CA ALA A 318 -29.40 21.25 6.20
C ALA A 318 -28.08 21.25 6.99
N GLY A 319 -26.99 20.76 6.39
CA GLY A 319 -25.69 20.56 7.03
C GLY A 319 -25.50 19.19 7.70
N HIS A 320 -26.53 18.36 7.85
CA HIS A 320 -26.33 17.01 8.41
C HIS A 320 -25.48 16.13 7.49
N ARG A 321 -24.49 15.46 8.10
CA ARG A 321 -23.66 14.46 7.41
C ARG A 321 -24.47 13.20 7.10
N ILE A 322 -24.14 12.57 6.00
CA ILE A 322 -24.65 11.29 5.52
C ILE A 322 -23.44 10.38 5.30
N GLU A 323 -23.49 9.15 5.79
CA GLU A 323 -22.40 8.18 5.62
C GLU A 323 -22.93 6.83 5.18
N PHE A 324 -22.19 6.18 4.29
CA PHE A 324 -22.47 4.82 3.83
C PHE A 324 -21.18 4.20 3.25
N VAL A 325 -21.22 2.89 2.97
CA VAL A 325 -20.11 2.16 2.33
C VAL A 325 -20.55 1.55 1.01
N TRP A 326 -19.72 1.73 -0.02
CA TRP A 326 -19.73 0.86 -1.19
C TRP A 326 -18.93 -0.41 -0.86
N LYS A 327 -19.58 -1.57 -0.89
CA LYS A 327 -18.93 -2.87 -0.73
C LYS A 327 -18.97 -3.63 -2.05
N VAL A 328 -17.82 -3.99 -2.59
CA VAL A 328 -17.67 -4.74 -3.84
C VAL A 328 -17.04 -6.09 -3.56
N GLU A 329 -17.78 -7.16 -3.86
CA GLU A 329 -17.38 -8.54 -3.58
C GLU A 329 -17.23 -9.35 -4.87
N ALA A 330 -16.05 -9.92 -5.10
CA ALA A 330 -15.80 -10.82 -6.22
C ALA A 330 -14.63 -11.76 -5.93
N GLY A 331 -14.72 -13.00 -6.42
CA GLY A 331 -13.60 -13.96 -6.33
C GLY A 331 -13.09 -14.18 -4.90
N GLY A 332 -14.00 -14.10 -3.91
CA GLY A 332 -13.71 -14.21 -2.47
C GLY A 332 -13.00 -13.03 -1.83
N ILE A 333 -12.91 -11.89 -2.53
CA ILE A 333 -12.31 -10.64 -2.05
C ILE A 333 -13.41 -9.60 -1.87
N ALA A 334 -13.37 -8.85 -0.77
CA ALA A 334 -14.24 -7.70 -0.52
C ALA A 334 -13.43 -6.38 -0.48
N VAL A 335 -13.83 -5.41 -1.31
CA VAL A 335 -13.32 -4.04 -1.30
C VAL A 335 -14.38 -3.13 -0.71
N TYR A 336 -13.96 -2.20 0.15
CA TYR A 336 -14.83 -1.25 0.84
C TYR A 336 -14.36 0.17 0.53
N ASP A 337 -15.30 1.06 0.23
CA ASP A 337 -15.07 2.50 0.13
C ASP A 337 -16.12 3.25 0.96
N THR A 338 -15.66 3.99 1.97
CA THR A 338 -16.53 4.76 2.87
C THR A 338 -16.78 6.13 2.28
N VAL A 339 -18.04 6.45 2.04
CA VAL A 339 -18.44 7.70 1.42
C VAL A 339 -19.12 8.61 2.42
N ILE A 340 -18.71 9.87 2.41
CA ILE A 340 -19.30 10.95 3.20
C ILE A 340 -20.01 11.92 2.25
N LYS A 341 -21.27 12.23 2.54
CA LYS A 341 -22.07 13.26 1.86
C LYS A 341 -22.72 14.19 2.91
N PHE A 342 -23.31 15.28 2.45
CA PHE A 342 -24.02 16.24 3.31
C PHE A 342 -25.36 16.59 2.71
N TYR A 343 -26.40 16.65 3.53
CA TYR A 343 -27.70 17.17 3.10
C TYR A 343 -27.68 18.69 3.11
N SER A 344 -27.83 19.31 1.95
CA SER A 344 -27.89 20.76 1.72
C SER A 344 -26.82 21.56 2.50
N PRO A 345 -25.52 21.23 2.36
CA PRO A 345 -24.45 22.01 3.01
C PRO A 345 -24.36 23.43 2.43
N VAL A 346 -23.63 24.30 3.11
CA VAL A 346 -23.33 25.64 2.59
C VAL A 346 -22.19 25.55 1.57
N THR A 347 -22.52 25.65 0.29
CA THR A 347 -21.54 25.71 -0.80
C THR A 347 -20.87 27.08 -0.83
N MET A 348 -19.56 27.08 -0.66
CA MET A 348 -18.71 28.29 -0.62
C MET A 348 -17.99 28.53 -1.94
N LEU A 349 -17.70 27.46 -2.69
CA LEU A 349 -17.09 27.49 -4.03
C LEU A 349 -17.70 26.39 -4.89
N ASN A 350 -17.96 26.69 -6.16
CA ASN A 350 -18.37 25.72 -7.18
C ASN A 350 -17.79 26.13 -8.54
N GLU A 351 -16.60 25.61 -8.86
CA GLU A 351 -15.86 25.90 -10.09
C GLU A 351 -15.87 24.70 -11.03
N ASN A 352 -16.57 24.83 -12.16
CA ASN A 352 -16.61 23.82 -13.22
C ASN A 352 -15.57 24.06 -14.33
N MET A 353 -14.64 25.01 -14.14
CA MET A 353 -13.57 25.37 -15.06
C MET A 353 -13.98 25.87 -16.46
N GLU A 354 -15.26 26.20 -16.68
CA GLU A 354 -15.76 26.70 -17.97
C GLU A 354 -15.72 28.24 -18.11
N GLY A 355 -15.39 28.94 -17.02
CA GLY A 355 -15.36 30.40 -16.97
C GLY A 355 -14.06 31.01 -17.50
N SER A 356 -13.78 32.24 -17.06
CA SER A 356 -12.46 32.87 -17.27
C SER A 356 -11.51 32.49 -16.15
N PHE A 357 -10.34 31.94 -16.49
CA PHE A 357 -9.33 31.50 -15.51
C PHE A 357 -8.99 32.61 -14.50
N ALA A 358 -8.70 33.82 -14.99
CA ALA A 358 -8.23 34.93 -14.17
C ALA A 358 -9.29 35.48 -13.18
N THR A 359 -10.56 35.12 -13.35
CA THR A 359 -11.62 35.53 -12.42
C THR A 359 -11.40 34.87 -11.06
N ASN A 360 -11.19 33.55 -11.05
CA ASN A 360 -11.16 32.76 -9.83
C ASN A 360 -9.76 32.25 -9.46
N TRP A 361 -8.77 32.37 -10.35
CA TRP A 361 -7.46 31.77 -10.16
C TRP A 361 -6.33 32.73 -10.51
N THR A 362 -5.27 32.70 -9.70
CA THR A 362 -4.01 33.40 -9.96
C THR A 362 -2.86 32.40 -10.02
N ALA A 363 -2.19 32.32 -11.17
CA ALA A 363 -1.04 31.45 -11.42
C ALA A 363 0.30 32.15 -11.18
N ILE A 364 1.26 31.42 -10.59
CA ILE A 364 2.65 31.83 -10.42
C ILE A 364 3.57 30.66 -10.83
N PRO A 365 4.51 30.85 -11.77
CA PRO A 365 4.71 32.04 -12.60
C PRO A 365 3.49 32.37 -13.48
N SER A 366 3.36 33.63 -13.90
CA SER A 366 2.27 34.06 -14.79
C SER A 366 2.53 33.67 -16.25
N GLY A 367 1.47 33.49 -17.03
CA GLY A 367 1.54 33.18 -18.47
C GLY A 367 0.81 31.89 -18.84
N SER A 368 0.32 31.82 -20.08
CA SER A 368 -0.52 30.73 -20.60
C SER A 368 0.20 29.38 -20.80
N ALA A 369 1.53 29.35 -20.67
CA ALA A 369 2.31 28.11 -20.64
C ALA A 369 2.42 27.49 -19.23
N ASN A 370 1.85 28.16 -18.22
CA ASN A 370 1.71 27.67 -16.84
C ASN A 370 0.25 27.29 -16.58
N TRP A 371 -0.16 27.22 -15.31
CA TRP A 371 -1.55 26.93 -14.94
C TRP A 371 -2.58 27.70 -15.77
N GLY A 372 -3.53 26.96 -16.34
CA GLY A 372 -4.56 27.49 -17.23
C GLY A 372 -5.68 26.47 -17.46
N PHE A 373 -6.73 26.91 -18.17
CA PHE A 373 -7.77 26.00 -18.66
C PHE A 373 -7.35 25.36 -19.98
N THR A 374 -7.74 24.11 -20.18
CA THR A 374 -7.44 23.31 -21.38
C THR A 374 -8.64 22.50 -21.82
N THR A 375 -8.71 22.20 -23.11
CA THR A 375 -9.71 21.32 -23.72
C THR A 375 -9.18 19.92 -24.02
N LEU A 376 -7.94 19.61 -23.64
CA LEU A 376 -7.30 18.31 -23.89
C LEU A 376 -8.01 17.16 -23.17
N SER A 377 -8.52 17.42 -21.97
CA SER A 377 -9.30 16.48 -21.16
C SER A 377 -10.16 17.28 -20.19
N ALA A 378 -11.40 16.84 -19.95
CA ALA A 378 -12.30 17.41 -18.96
C ALA A 378 -13.19 16.30 -18.38
N PHE A 379 -13.63 16.45 -17.13
CA PHE A 379 -14.58 15.53 -16.53
C PHE A 379 -16.02 15.98 -16.80
N GLY A 380 -16.32 17.25 -16.53
CA GLY A 380 -17.56 17.92 -16.90
C GLY A 380 -17.29 18.98 -17.97
N GLY A 381 -18.31 19.29 -18.78
CA GLY A 381 -18.20 20.37 -19.77
C GLY A 381 -17.14 20.11 -20.85
N THR A 382 -16.34 21.13 -21.15
CA THR A 382 -15.32 21.15 -22.21
C THR A 382 -13.92 21.53 -21.73
N HIS A 383 -13.79 22.06 -20.51
CA HIS A 383 -12.51 22.52 -19.97
C HIS A 383 -12.17 21.84 -18.64
N SER A 384 -10.88 21.67 -18.39
CA SER A 384 -10.36 21.47 -17.04
C SER A 384 -9.19 22.40 -16.78
N MET A 385 -8.80 22.53 -15.52
CA MET A 385 -7.62 23.29 -15.12
C MET A 385 -6.40 22.37 -15.05
N THR A 386 -5.29 22.76 -15.66
CA THR A 386 -4.03 22.02 -15.63
C THR A 386 -2.85 22.95 -15.45
N GLU A 387 -1.76 22.44 -14.88
CA GLU A 387 -0.50 23.18 -14.79
C GLU A 387 0.23 23.29 -16.15
N SER A 388 -0.06 22.40 -17.10
CA SER A 388 0.63 22.28 -18.40
C SER A 388 -0.37 22.29 -19.58
N PRO A 389 -1.11 23.39 -19.78
CA PRO A 389 -2.21 23.45 -20.76
C PRO A 389 -1.77 23.30 -22.23
N LEU A 390 -0.46 23.42 -22.51
CA LEU A 390 0.12 23.37 -23.85
C LEU A 390 0.85 22.04 -24.16
N GLY A 391 0.79 21.04 -23.27
CA GLY A 391 1.45 19.75 -23.48
C GLY A 391 2.03 19.17 -22.19
N ASN A 392 3.15 18.46 -22.30
CA ASN A 392 3.80 17.87 -21.12
C ASN A 392 4.41 18.95 -20.22
N TYR A 393 4.47 18.69 -18.92
CA TYR A 393 5.12 19.59 -17.97
C TYR A 393 6.64 19.67 -18.18
N THR A 394 7.25 20.70 -17.59
CA THR A 394 8.70 20.91 -17.61
C THR A 394 9.34 20.43 -16.32
N THR A 395 10.61 20.04 -16.38
CA THR A 395 11.39 19.64 -15.20
C THR A 395 11.89 20.87 -14.43
N SER A 396 12.38 20.65 -13.21
CA SER A 396 12.95 21.67 -12.30
C SER A 396 12.01 22.84 -12.07
N SER A 397 10.71 22.58 -12.01
CA SER A 397 9.70 23.64 -12.01
C SER A 397 8.86 23.58 -10.74
N THR A 398 8.44 24.75 -10.27
CA THR A 398 7.38 24.87 -9.28
C THR A 398 6.35 25.84 -9.81
N ARG A 399 5.11 25.35 -9.93
CA ARG A 399 3.99 26.10 -10.50
C ARG A 399 2.85 26.09 -9.49
N THR A 400 2.38 27.26 -9.11
CA THR A 400 1.31 27.43 -8.13
C THR A 400 0.10 28.06 -8.79
N VAL A 401 -1.10 27.60 -8.46
CA VAL A 401 -2.35 28.31 -8.74
C VAL A 401 -3.15 28.51 -7.46
N THR A 402 -3.51 29.75 -7.18
CA THR A 402 -4.21 30.13 -5.94
C THR A 402 -5.62 30.58 -6.27
N CYS A 403 -6.63 30.03 -5.60
CA CYS A 403 -8.03 30.47 -5.72
C CYS A 403 -8.14 31.92 -5.24
N ASN A 404 -8.79 32.85 -5.94
CA ASN A 404 -8.81 34.29 -5.61
C ASN A 404 -9.65 34.64 -4.37
N THR A 405 -10.58 33.76 -4.00
CA THR A 405 -11.57 33.99 -2.94
C THR A 405 -11.03 33.59 -1.57
N PHE A 406 -11.40 34.37 -0.55
CA PHE A 406 -11.26 34.00 0.87
C PHE A 406 -12.57 33.42 1.39
N PHE A 407 -12.47 32.36 2.19
CA PHE A 407 -13.59 31.61 2.71
C PHE A 407 -13.69 31.76 4.23
N ASN A 408 -14.91 32.03 4.71
CA ASN A 408 -15.20 32.14 6.12
C ASN A 408 -15.69 30.81 6.70
N LEU A 409 -14.87 30.21 7.56
CA LEU A 409 -15.14 28.97 8.30
C LEU A 409 -15.32 29.22 9.81
N ALA A 410 -15.57 30.46 10.24
CA ALA A 410 -15.68 30.81 11.66
C ALA A 410 -16.86 30.14 12.37
N ASP A 411 -17.94 29.88 11.64
CA ASP A 411 -19.18 29.23 12.08
C ASP A 411 -19.30 27.78 11.57
N ALA A 412 -18.26 27.26 10.91
CA ALA A 412 -18.27 25.92 10.38
C ALA A 412 -18.11 24.88 11.51
N THR A 413 -18.78 23.74 11.38
CA THR A 413 -18.57 22.54 12.20
C THR A 413 -17.78 21.47 11.45
N GLU A 414 -17.85 21.50 10.12
CA GLU A 414 -17.06 20.70 9.20
C GLU A 414 -16.82 21.46 7.89
N ALA A 415 -15.70 21.18 7.22
CA ALA A 415 -15.40 21.78 5.92
C ALA A 415 -14.59 20.84 5.02
N TYR A 416 -14.94 20.81 3.73
CA TYR A 416 -14.31 19.93 2.75
C TYR A 416 -14.05 20.65 1.43
N ILE A 417 -12.95 20.25 0.79
CA ILE A 417 -12.67 20.55 -0.61
C ILE A 417 -12.72 19.22 -1.37
N ASN A 418 -13.46 19.17 -2.47
CA ASN A 418 -13.44 18.02 -3.37
C ASN A 418 -13.38 18.46 -4.82
N PHE A 419 -12.80 17.62 -5.66
CA PHE A 419 -12.67 17.86 -7.09
C PHE A 419 -12.42 16.55 -7.83
N TRP A 420 -12.63 16.56 -9.14
CA TRP A 420 -12.24 15.48 -10.02
C TRP A 420 -10.80 15.71 -10.50
N ILE A 421 -10.01 14.65 -10.52
CA ILE A 421 -8.63 14.68 -10.98
C ILE A 421 -8.31 13.51 -11.91
N TRP A 422 -7.56 13.81 -12.96
CA TRP A 422 -6.85 12.87 -13.82
C TRP A 422 -5.38 13.29 -13.86
N HIS A 423 -4.43 12.37 -13.74
CA HIS A 423 -3.02 12.77 -13.72
C HIS A 423 -2.02 11.71 -14.18
N ARG A 424 -0.89 12.20 -14.69
CA ARG A 424 0.31 11.43 -15.01
C ARG A 424 1.53 12.23 -14.61
N SER A 425 2.26 11.73 -13.64
CA SER A 425 3.52 12.31 -13.17
C SER A 425 4.45 11.22 -12.67
N GLU A 426 5.72 11.59 -12.50
CA GLU A 426 6.68 10.70 -11.90
C GLU A 426 6.38 10.41 -10.43
N ASN A 427 6.33 9.12 -10.06
CA ASN A 427 6.06 8.70 -8.69
C ASN A 427 7.09 9.29 -7.70
N PHE A 428 6.57 9.94 -6.66
CA PHE A 428 7.26 10.52 -5.51
C PHE A 428 8.21 11.69 -5.80
N ARG A 429 8.39 12.10 -7.05
CA ARG A 429 9.28 13.21 -7.44
C ARG A 429 8.49 14.38 -7.97
N ASP A 430 7.63 14.09 -8.94
CA ASP A 430 6.70 15.07 -9.50
C ASP A 430 5.36 14.96 -8.79
N LYS A 431 4.95 16.06 -8.17
CA LYS A 431 3.91 16.03 -7.15
C LYS A 431 3.00 17.24 -7.22
N LEU A 432 1.74 17.01 -6.89
CA LEU A 432 0.72 18.04 -6.72
C LEU A 432 0.26 18.07 -5.26
N GLN A 433 0.33 19.24 -4.63
CA GLN A 433 -0.16 19.46 -3.27
C GLN A 433 -1.33 20.43 -3.27
N LEU A 434 -2.40 20.07 -2.55
CA LEU A 434 -3.35 21.06 -2.06
C LEU A 434 -2.78 21.68 -0.79
N GLN A 435 -2.68 23.00 -0.74
CA GLN A 435 -2.22 23.74 0.43
C GLN A 435 -3.27 24.74 0.89
N VAL A 436 -3.43 24.88 2.21
CA VAL A 436 -4.40 25.78 2.84
C VAL A 436 -3.66 26.83 3.69
N SER A 437 -4.21 28.03 3.75
CA SER A 437 -3.71 29.17 4.52
C SER A 437 -4.85 29.89 5.24
N THR A 438 -4.56 30.44 6.42
CA THR A 438 -5.48 31.28 7.21
C THR A 438 -5.09 32.77 7.18
N ASN A 439 -3.96 33.10 6.57
CA ASN A 439 -3.40 34.45 6.52
C ASN A 439 -2.91 34.87 5.12
N GLY A 440 -2.97 33.96 4.13
CA GLY A 440 -2.48 34.15 2.76
C GLY A 440 -0.97 34.11 2.59
N ILE A 441 -0.19 33.91 3.67
CA ILE A 441 1.27 33.96 3.69
C ILE A 441 1.86 32.58 4.02
N THR A 442 1.39 31.96 5.10
CA THR A 442 1.82 30.64 5.54
C THR A 442 0.89 29.59 4.97
N TRP A 443 1.46 28.59 4.31
CA TRP A 443 0.71 27.55 3.60
C TRP A 443 1.08 26.17 4.14
N THR A 444 0.08 25.33 4.37
CA THR A 444 0.25 23.97 4.88
C THR A 444 -0.34 22.98 3.89
N ALA A 445 0.43 21.96 3.51
CA ALA A 445 -0.10 20.87 2.69
C ALA A 445 -1.09 20.02 3.50
N VAL A 446 -2.24 19.73 2.91
CA VAL A 446 -3.31 18.96 3.55
C VAL A 446 -3.42 17.58 2.91
N SER A 447 -3.82 16.57 3.69
CA SER A 447 -4.03 15.21 3.18
C SER A 447 -5.40 15.08 2.53
N GLY A 448 -5.42 14.45 1.37
CA GLY A 448 -6.64 14.02 0.68
C GLY A 448 -6.77 12.50 0.69
N SER A 449 -7.93 12.02 0.24
CA SER A 449 -8.28 10.59 0.16
C SER A 449 -7.23 9.71 -0.50
N THR A 450 -6.46 10.23 -1.45
CA THR A 450 -5.48 9.47 -2.23
C THR A 450 -4.10 10.13 -2.26
N THR A 451 -3.86 11.09 -1.35
CA THR A 451 -2.51 11.60 -1.14
C THR A 451 -1.60 10.56 -0.48
N VAL A 452 -0.32 10.60 -0.84
CA VAL A 452 0.73 9.79 -0.23
C VAL A 452 1.64 10.69 0.62
N MET A 453 2.10 10.17 1.77
CA MET A 453 2.97 10.87 2.73
C MET A 453 4.16 9.99 3.07
N GLU A 454 5.15 9.99 2.18
CA GLU A 454 6.32 9.14 2.30
C GLU A 454 7.45 9.91 3.00
N ASN A 455 7.96 9.38 4.12
CA ASN A 455 8.97 10.05 4.97
C ASN A 455 10.41 9.75 4.55
N ASN A 456 10.70 8.56 4.00
CA ASN A 456 12.03 8.04 3.64
C ASN A 456 11.94 6.87 2.64
N THR A 457 12.05 7.15 1.35
CA THR A 457 12.23 6.10 0.33
C THR A 457 13.71 5.85 0.09
N THR A 458 14.07 4.57 -0.07
CA THR A 458 15.42 4.18 -0.49
C THR A 458 15.75 4.60 -1.93
N ASN A 459 14.78 5.16 -2.64
CA ASN A 459 14.82 5.43 -4.07
C ASN A 459 15.01 6.92 -4.42
N GLY A 460 15.15 7.80 -3.42
CA GLY A 460 15.35 9.24 -3.62
C GLY A 460 14.07 10.05 -3.91
N GLY A 461 12.90 9.60 -3.43
CA GLY A 461 11.66 10.38 -3.49
C GLY A 461 11.75 11.71 -2.74
N THR A 462 10.95 12.69 -3.15
CA THR A 462 11.01 14.09 -2.69
C THR A 462 9.81 14.51 -1.83
N LEU A 463 8.94 13.58 -1.45
CA LEU A 463 7.74 13.90 -0.66
C LEU A 463 8.08 14.40 0.74
N GLY A 464 9.08 13.83 1.41
CA GLY A 464 9.62 14.32 2.69
C GLY A 464 8.57 14.41 3.80
N GLY A 465 7.66 13.44 3.84
CA GLY A 465 6.56 13.37 4.80
C GLY A 465 5.38 14.28 4.52
N GLN A 466 5.41 15.03 3.42
CA GLN A 466 4.33 15.94 3.05
C GLN A 466 3.31 15.25 2.14
N PRO A 467 2.01 15.48 2.33
CA PRO A 467 0.98 14.88 1.49
C PRO A 467 1.05 15.45 0.08
N ALA A 468 0.97 14.57 -0.90
CA ALA A 468 0.85 14.94 -2.30
C ALA A 468 0.17 13.85 -3.13
N LEU A 469 -0.43 14.26 -4.24
CA LEU A 469 -0.77 13.39 -5.36
C LEU A 469 0.45 13.25 -6.27
N THR A 470 0.66 12.04 -6.79
CA THR A 470 1.80 11.69 -7.63
C THR A 470 1.47 10.43 -8.43
N GLY A 471 2.33 10.09 -9.39
CA GLY A 471 2.18 8.87 -10.15
C GLY A 471 1.20 8.97 -11.30
N ILE A 472 0.68 7.80 -11.69
CA ILE A 472 -0.21 7.68 -12.83
C ILE A 472 -1.59 7.28 -12.35
N ARG A 473 -2.60 8.07 -12.75
CA ARG A 473 -4.01 7.78 -12.59
C ARG A 473 -4.75 8.24 -13.84
N ASN A 474 -4.94 7.30 -14.76
CA ASN A 474 -5.40 7.56 -16.12
C ASN A 474 -6.93 7.62 -16.27
N GLU A 475 -7.63 7.72 -15.15
CA GLU A 475 -9.08 7.84 -15.11
C GLU A 475 -9.46 8.94 -14.13
N TRP A 476 -10.52 9.67 -14.47
CA TRP A 476 -11.04 10.71 -13.60
C TRP A 476 -11.54 10.09 -12.31
N THR A 477 -11.00 10.56 -11.20
CA THR A 477 -11.36 10.10 -9.87
C THR A 477 -11.59 11.27 -8.96
N ARG A 478 -12.40 11.08 -7.94
CA ARG A 478 -12.68 12.14 -6.98
C ARG A 478 -11.62 12.14 -5.89
N GLU A 479 -11.08 13.31 -5.64
CA GLU A 479 -10.25 13.54 -4.47
C GLU A 479 -10.99 14.42 -3.46
N THR A 480 -10.98 14.01 -2.20
CA THR A 480 -11.64 14.71 -1.10
C THR A 480 -10.63 15.06 0.00
N TYR A 481 -10.64 16.32 0.43
CA TYR A 481 -9.80 16.86 1.50
C TYR A 481 -10.69 17.36 2.63
N ASN A 482 -10.50 16.79 3.82
CA ASN A 482 -11.09 17.33 5.04
C ASN A 482 -10.22 18.49 5.55
N ILE A 483 -10.77 19.70 5.53
CA ILE A 483 -10.10 20.92 5.98
C ILE A 483 -10.68 21.46 7.30
N SER A 484 -11.35 20.60 8.08
CA SER A 484 -11.98 20.97 9.34
C SER A 484 -10.97 21.45 10.41
N ALA A 485 -9.67 21.18 10.23
CA ALA A 485 -8.61 21.77 11.04
C ALA A 485 -8.52 23.32 10.95
N TYR A 486 -9.18 23.93 9.96
CA TYR A 486 -9.20 25.38 9.73
C TYR A 486 -10.55 26.03 10.11
N ILE A 487 -11.40 25.31 10.84
CA ILE A 487 -12.60 25.87 11.47
C ILE A 487 -12.21 26.97 12.47
N GLY A 488 -13.07 27.97 12.61
CA GLY A 488 -12.85 29.13 13.49
C GLY A 488 -12.11 30.28 12.82
N PHE A 489 -11.56 30.08 11.62
CA PHE A 489 -10.90 31.12 10.84
C PHE A 489 -11.85 31.72 9.80
N SER A 490 -11.82 33.05 9.64
CA SER A 490 -12.67 33.78 8.68
C SER A 490 -12.02 34.03 7.33
N ASN A 491 -10.70 33.81 7.21
CA ASN A 491 -9.88 34.18 6.05
C ASN A 491 -9.14 32.96 5.48
N VAL A 492 -9.84 31.84 5.31
CA VAL A 492 -9.26 30.60 4.78
C VAL A 492 -9.13 30.69 3.26
N ARG A 493 -8.01 30.20 2.71
CA ARG A 493 -7.75 30.18 1.27
C ARG A 493 -6.95 28.93 0.92
N PHE A 494 -7.09 28.44 -0.31
CA PHE A 494 -6.31 27.28 -0.78
C PHE A 494 -5.61 27.55 -2.11
N ARG A 495 -4.60 26.74 -2.40
CA ARG A 495 -3.83 26.72 -3.64
C ARG A 495 -3.42 25.31 -4.02
N PHE A 496 -3.20 25.08 -5.31
CA PHE A 496 -2.53 23.90 -5.82
C PHE A 496 -1.07 24.24 -6.13
N VAL A 497 -0.15 23.38 -5.72
CA VAL A 497 1.30 23.53 -5.95
C VAL A 497 1.80 22.27 -6.65
N PHE A 498 2.20 22.44 -7.91
CA PHE A 498 2.94 21.43 -8.65
C PHE A 498 4.45 21.67 -8.48
N THR A 499 5.20 20.60 -8.24
CA THR A 499 6.67 20.62 -8.20
C THR A 499 7.19 19.44 -8.99
N SER A 500 8.15 19.70 -9.88
CA SER A 500 8.92 18.68 -10.59
C SER A 500 10.41 18.74 -10.25
N ASP A 501 11.08 17.60 -10.26
CA ASP A 501 12.51 17.49 -9.98
C ASP A 501 13.37 17.74 -11.24
N SER A 502 14.70 17.66 -11.10
CA SER A 502 15.63 17.91 -12.20
C SER A 502 15.74 16.72 -13.15
N ASP A 503 15.85 17.01 -14.45
CA ASP A 503 16.08 15.97 -15.47
C ASP A 503 17.40 15.24 -15.20
N ALA A 504 17.27 14.06 -14.61
CA ALA A 504 18.37 13.20 -14.22
C ALA A 504 18.25 11.79 -14.81
N SER A 505 17.23 11.52 -15.63
CA SER A 505 17.01 10.17 -16.18
C SER A 505 16.40 10.20 -17.57
N ALA A 506 16.89 9.33 -18.46
CA ALA A 506 16.33 9.11 -19.80
C ALA A 506 14.99 8.32 -19.78
N PHE A 507 14.21 8.46 -18.71
CA PHE A 507 12.96 7.71 -18.50
C PHE A 507 11.81 8.33 -19.30
N ALA A 508 11.00 7.50 -19.96
CA ALA A 508 10.00 7.96 -20.92
C ALA A 508 8.87 8.82 -20.31
N PHE A 509 8.56 8.66 -19.02
CA PHE A 509 7.53 9.44 -18.32
C PHE A 509 8.12 10.41 -17.29
N GLU A 510 9.36 10.85 -17.52
CA GLU A 510 9.99 11.96 -16.77
C GLU A 510 9.27 13.30 -17.03
N ARG A 511 8.70 13.46 -18.24
CA ARG A 511 7.78 14.54 -18.59
C ARG A 511 6.52 13.96 -19.21
N ASP A 512 5.39 14.14 -18.53
CA ASP A 512 4.10 13.61 -18.95
C ASP A 512 3.02 14.72 -18.90
N ASN A 513 1.75 14.37 -19.03
CA ASN A 513 0.66 15.33 -19.13
C ASN A 513 0.36 16.10 -17.84
N GLY A 514 0.92 15.68 -16.69
CA GLY A 514 0.75 16.39 -15.44
C GLY A 514 -0.62 16.15 -14.81
N PHE A 515 -1.23 17.20 -14.25
CA PHE A 515 -2.45 17.08 -13.46
C PHE A 515 -3.59 17.90 -14.09
N PHE A 516 -4.76 17.29 -14.23
CA PHE A 516 -5.97 17.92 -14.74
C PHE A 516 -7.02 17.89 -13.63
N ILE A 517 -7.52 19.06 -13.26
CA ILE A 517 -8.44 19.28 -12.15
C ILE A 517 -9.73 19.87 -12.70
N ASP A 518 -10.87 19.33 -12.27
CA ASP A 518 -12.18 19.80 -12.70
C ASP A 518 -13.19 19.74 -11.56
N ASN A 519 -14.28 20.51 -11.67
CA ASN A 519 -15.40 20.54 -10.73
C ASN A 519 -14.96 20.73 -9.27
N VAL A 520 -14.17 21.77 -9.00
CA VAL A 520 -13.69 22.09 -7.64
C VAL A 520 -14.81 22.68 -6.81
N LYS A 521 -15.11 22.02 -5.69
CA LYS A 521 -16.12 22.45 -4.73
C LYS A 521 -15.52 22.61 -3.35
N LEU A 522 -15.89 23.70 -2.69
CA LEU A 522 -15.67 23.91 -1.27
C LEU A 522 -17.03 24.10 -0.61
N PHE A 523 -17.29 23.35 0.44
CA PHE A 523 -18.49 23.54 1.24
C PHE A 523 -18.18 23.38 2.73
N LYS A 524 -19.10 23.87 3.55
CA LYS A 524 -19.09 23.70 5.00
C LYS A 524 -20.44 23.20 5.50
N SER A 525 -20.41 22.53 6.65
CA SER A 525 -21.57 22.40 7.52
C SER A 525 -21.48 23.44 8.63
N THR A 526 -22.64 23.91 9.11
CA THR A 526 -22.77 24.79 10.28
C THR A 526 -23.60 24.14 11.39
N VAL A 527 -24.08 22.92 11.17
CA VAL A 527 -24.82 22.17 12.17
C VAL A 527 -23.85 21.28 12.91
N LEU A 528 -23.97 21.26 14.24
CA LEU A 528 -23.31 20.25 15.04
C LEU A 528 -23.89 18.91 14.61
N THR A 529 -23.14 18.18 13.82
CA THR A 529 -23.32 16.75 13.69
C THR A 529 -23.04 16.18 15.08
N PRO A 530 -24.01 15.53 15.75
CA PRO A 530 -23.64 14.62 16.83
C PRO A 530 -22.56 13.71 16.22
N LEU A 531 -21.46 13.55 16.94
CA LEU A 531 -20.34 12.74 16.46
C LEU A 531 -20.89 11.45 15.82
N ALA A 532 -20.37 11.12 14.64
CA ALA A 532 -20.69 9.87 13.95
C ALA A 532 -20.68 8.73 14.97
N VAL A 533 -21.71 7.86 14.89
CA VAL A 533 -21.95 6.68 15.75
C VAL A 533 -20.68 6.28 16.47
N ALA A 534 -20.65 6.48 17.79
CA ALA A 534 -19.46 6.59 18.64
C ALA A 534 -18.34 5.57 18.33
N TYR A 535 -17.53 5.74 17.29
CA TYR A 535 -16.50 4.76 16.97
C TYR A 535 -15.48 4.71 18.11
N ILE A 536 -14.99 3.51 18.42
CA ILE A 536 -13.90 3.32 19.39
C ILE A 536 -12.71 2.76 18.62
N ASN A 537 -11.72 3.61 18.32
CA ASN A 537 -10.45 3.16 17.75
C ASN A 537 -9.53 2.75 18.88
N LEU A 538 -9.45 1.45 19.13
CA LEU A 538 -8.63 0.85 20.18
C LEU A 538 -7.29 0.36 19.62
N ASP A 539 -6.20 0.81 20.22
CA ASP A 539 -4.86 0.26 20.05
C ASP A 539 -4.34 -0.36 21.35
N GLY A 540 -3.41 -1.30 21.23
CA GLY A 540 -2.80 -1.95 22.37
C GLY A 540 -1.33 -2.28 22.13
N LYS A 541 -0.51 -2.20 23.18
CA LYS A 541 0.90 -2.59 23.15
C LYS A 541 1.37 -3.18 24.47
N MET A 542 2.39 -4.02 24.40
CA MET A 542 3.09 -4.52 25.59
C MET A 542 4.14 -3.48 26.03
N LEU A 543 4.11 -3.08 27.31
CA LEU A 543 5.13 -2.23 27.92
C LEU A 543 6.25 -3.06 28.58
N PRO A 544 7.44 -2.45 28.82
CA PRO A 544 8.44 -3.01 29.71
C PRO A 544 7.84 -3.33 31.09
N GLY A 545 8.07 -4.53 31.61
CA GLY A 545 7.46 -5.00 32.85
C GLY A 545 6.19 -5.85 32.68
N LYS A 546 5.84 -6.25 31.45
CA LYS A 546 4.72 -7.16 31.14
C LYS A 546 3.36 -6.59 31.51
N VAL A 547 3.19 -5.29 31.28
CA VAL A 547 1.93 -4.57 31.42
C VAL A 547 1.41 -4.30 30.01
N VAL A 548 0.16 -4.67 29.72
CA VAL A 548 -0.47 -4.29 28.46
C VAL A 548 -1.06 -2.89 28.62
N GLN A 549 -0.64 -1.97 27.76
CA GLN A 549 -1.25 -0.67 27.64
C GLN A 549 -2.26 -0.70 26.50
N LEU A 550 -3.48 -0.30 26.81
CA LEU A 550 -4.56 -0.06 25.86
C LEU A 550 -4.78 1.44 25.77
N ASP A 551 -4.77 1.98 24.56
CA ASP A 551 -5.09 3.39 24.26
C ASP A 551 -6.27 3.40 23.29
N TRP A 552 -7.24 4.27 23.50
CA TRP A 552 -8.30 4.43 22.51
C TRP A 552 -8.75 5.86 22.34
N GLU A 553 -9.31 6.10 21.17
CA GLU A 553 -10.02 7.32 20.82
C GLU A 553 -11.50 7.00 20.65
N SER A 554 -12.35 7.84 21.23
CA SER A 554 -13.80 7.71 21.13
C SER A 554 -14.44 9.09 21.25
N ALA A 555 -15.54 9.27 20.53
CA ALA A 555 -16.47 10.37 20.77
C ALA A 555 -17.06 10.27 22.19
N ILE A 556 -17.08 11.39 22.91
CA ILE A 556 -17.85 11.57 24.15
C ILE A 556 -18.95 12.57 23.83
N ASP A 557 -20.19 12.16 24.03
CA ASP A 557 -21.38 12.98 23.90
C ASP A 557 -22.10 13.04 25.26
N ASP A 558 -23.21 13.77 25.33
CA ASP A 558 -23.97 13.94 26.58
C ASP A 558 -24.62 12.63 27.08
N ASP A 559 -24.76 11.63 26.21
CA ASP A 559 -25.33 10.32 26.56
C ASP A 559 -24.28 9.35 27.11
N PHE A 560 -22.98 9.62 26.95
CA PHE A 560 -21.88 8.78 27.47
C PHE A 560 -21.91 8.67 29.00
N ASP A 561 -21.88 7.45 29.52
CA ASP A 561 -21.75 7.17 30.95
C ASP A 561 -20.32 6.69 31.29
N HIS A 562 -19.86 5.59 30.69
CA HIS A 562 -18.52 5.05 30.94
C HIS A 562 -18.00 4.10 29.86
N PHE A 563 -16.70 3.82 29.88
CA PHE A 563 -16.08 2.73 29.15
C PHE A 563 -15.85 1.51 30.05
N VAL A 564 -16.12 0.31 29.56
CA VAL A 564 -15.73 -0.96 30.17
C VAL A 564 -14.64 -1.61 29.33
N ILE A 565 -13.51 -1.93 29.95
CA ILE A 565 -12.41 -2.63 29.30
C ILE A 565 -12.64 -4.12 29.53
N GLU A 566 -12.66 -4.88 28.45
CA GLU A 566 -12.93 -6.30 28.49
C GLU A 566 -11.77 -7.11 27.91
N LYS A 567 -11.51 -8.27 28.51
CA LYS A 567 -10.44 -9.18 28.14
C LYS A 567 -10.96 -10.59 27.91
N SER A 568 -10.48 -11.22 26.86
CA SER A 568 -10.67 -12.63 26.54
C SER A 568 -9.32 -13.35 26.47
N VAL A 569 -9.29 -14.59 26.97
CA VAL A 569 -8.12 -15.48 26.96
C VAL A 569 -8.36 -16.74 26.10
N ASN A 570 -9.52 -16.84 25.45
CA ASN A 570 -9.95 -17.99 24.65
C ASN A 570 -10.24 -17.60 23.20
N GLY A 571 -9.41 -16.74 22.62
CA GLY A 571 -9.55 -16.39 21.20
C GLY A 571 -10.66 -15.38 20.89
N GLY A 572 -11.15 -14.63 21.88
CA GLY A 572 -12.27 -13.70 21.70
C GLY A 572 -13.66 -14.33 21.81
N VAL A 573 -13.78 -15.55 22.35
CA VAL A 573 -15.10 -16.23 22.49
C VAL A 573 -15.86 -15.72 23.71
N THR A 574 -15.19 -15.57 24.86
CA THR A 574 -15.80 -15.00 26.08
C THR A 574 -14.94 -13.88 26.62
N TYR A 575 -15.58 -12.75 26.97
CA TYR A 575 -14.94 -11.56 27.51
C TYR A 575 -15.37 -11.32 28.96
N ASN A 576 -14.40 -10.99 29.80
CA ASN A 576 -14.63 -10.53 31.18
C ASN A 576 -14.23 -9.07 31.31
N SER A 577 -14.98 -8.29 32.08
CA SER A 577 -14.57 -6.92 32.44
C SER A 577 -13.32 -6.98 33.31
N ILE A 578 -12.32 -6.17 32.96
CA ILE A 578 -11.09 -6.00 33.73
C ILE A 578 -10.93 -4.58 34.27
N GLY A 579 -11.74 -3.63 33.80
CA GLY A 579 -11.73 -2.26 34.31
C GLY A 579 -12.83 -1.40 33.72
N GLN A 580 -12.98 -0.20 34.29
CA GLN A 580 -13.93 0.81 33.86
C GLN A 580 -13.27 2.19 33.92
N ILE A 581 -13.59 3.06 32.96
CA ILE A 581 -13.16 4.46 32.93
C ILE A 581 -14.39 5.34 32.72
N THR A 582 -14.59 6.30 33.62
CA THR A 582 -15.66 7.32 33.55
C THR A 582 -15.12 8.68 33.08
N ASN A 583 -13.82 8.79 32.81
CA ASN A 583 -13.22 10.04 32.38
C ASN A 583 -13.72 10.43 30.99
N THR A 584 -14.07 11.69 30.80
CA THR A 584 -14.64 12.23 29.56
C THR A 584 -13.62 12.95 28.69
N THR A 585 -12.38 13.12 29.17
CA THR A 585 -11.31 13.81 28.44
C THR A 585 -10.26 12.82 27.93
N ALA A 586 -9.99 12.86 26.63
CA ALA A 586 -8.92 12.11 25.98
C ALA A 586 -7.52 12.61 26.42
N PRO A 587 -6.46 11.78 26.34
CA PRO A 587 -6.43 10.41 25.82
C PRO A 587 -7.00 9.38 26.80
N PHE A 588 -7.74 8.40 26.29
CA PHE A 588 -8.23 7.28 27.11
C PHE A 588 -7.19 6.16 27.13
N ARG A 589 -6.83 5.71 28.34
CA ARG A 589 -5.81 4.69 28.54
C ARG A 589 -6.16 3.77 29.69
N TYR A 590 -5.91 2.47 29.50
CA TYR A 590 -5.98 1.46 30.54
C TYR A 590 -4.70 0.59 30.56
N LEU A 591 -4.23 0.23 31.76
CA LEU A 591 -3.08 -0.65 31.95
C LEU A 591 -3.54 -1.99 32.55
N ASP A 592 -3.46 -3.06 31.78
CA ASP A 592 -3.59 -4.43 32.32
C ASP A 592 -2.23 -4.89 32.86
N HIS A 593 -2.09 -4.89 34.18
CA HIS A 593 -0.89 -5.33 34.90
C HIS A 593 -0.79 -6.85 35.05
N SER A 594 -1.73 -7.63 34.51
CA SER A 594 -1.76 -9.10 34.63
C SER A 594 -2.19 -9.79 33.33
N PRO A 595 -1.51 -9.54 32.19
CA PRO A 595 -1.73 -10.32 30.97
C PRO A 595 -1.37 -11.79 31.19
N VAL A 596 -2.19 -12.72 30.71
CA VAL A 596 -1.90 -14.17 30.80
C VAL A 596 -0.82 -14.56 29.81
N PRO A 597 -0.08 -15.66 30.00
CA PRO A 597 0.80 -16.20 28.97
C PRO A 597 0.06 -16.44 27.64
N GLY A 598 0.68 -16.08 26.51
CA GLY A 598 0.11 -16.25 25.17
C GLY A 598 -0.79 -15.10 24.73
N ASN A 599 -1.78 -15.39 23.89
CA ASN A 599 -2.65 -14.37 23.31
C ASN A 599 -3.65 -13.83 24.34
N ASN A 600 -3.67 -12.52 24.52
CA ASN A 600 -4.69 -11.79 25.25
C ASN A 600 -5.48 -10.95 24.24
N TYR A 601 -6.80 -10.98 24.30
CA TYR A 601 -7.68 -10.26 23.38
C TYR A 601 -8.43 -9.20 24.18
N TYR A 602 -8.37 -7.95 23.73
CA TYR A 602 -8.99 -6.82 24.44
C TYR A 602 -9.98 -6.10 23.54
N ARG A 603 -11.06 -5.62 24.13
CA ARG A 603 -11.98 -4.67 23.50
C ARG A 603 -12.44 -3.67 24.54
N VAL A 604 -12.91 -2.52 24.08
CA VAL A 604 -13.54 -1.50 24.91
C VAL A 604 -15.01 -1.46 24.56
N ARG A 605 -15.86 -1.44 25.58
CA ARG A 605 -17.29 -1.24 25.47
C ARG A 605 -17.63 0.15 25.98
N ARG A 606 -18.11 1.03 25.13
CA ARG A 606 -18.73 2.29 25.54
C ARG A 606 -20.15 2.02 26.02
N VAL A 607 -20.55 2.62 27.13
CA VAL A 607 -21.87 2.49 27.73
C VAL A 607 -22.47 3.89 27.90
N ASP A 608 -23.75 4.00 27.56
CA ASP A 608 -24.51 5.24 27.64
C ASP A 608 -25.38 5.23 28.90
N HIS A 609 -25.86 6.39 29.37
CA HIS A 609 -26.71 6.53 30.57
C HIS A 609 -28.01 5.71 30.49
N ASN A 610 -28.46 5.38 29.27
CA ASN A 610 -29.64 4.54 29.01
C ASN A 610 -29.33 3.03 28.99
N GLY A 611 -28.09 2.63 29.23
CA GLY A 611 -27.63 1.23 29.24
C GLY A 611 -27.33 0.64 27.86
N ASN A 612 -27.46 1.43 26.79
CA ASN A 612 -27.01 1.06 25.45
C ASN A 612 -25.48 0.97 25.42
N TYR A 613 -24.94 0.17 24.49
CA TYR A 613 -23.51 0.01 24.38
C TYR A 613 -23.01 -0.21 22.95
N LEU A 614 -21.75 0.17 22.73
CA LEU A 614 -21.00 -0.09 21.50
C LEU A 614 -19.62 -0.69 21.84
N PHE A 615 -19.16 -1.64 21.04
CA PHE A 615 -17.82 -2.22 21.17
C PHE A 615 -16.82 -1.62 20.17
N SER A 616 -15.58 -1.49 20.60
CA SER A 616 -14.43 -1.32 19.71
C SER A 616 -14.17 -2.60 18.91
N ARG A 617 -13.28 -2.50 17.92
CA ARG A 617 -12.56 -3.69 17.41
C ARG A 617 -11.80 -4.39 18.54
N THR A 618 -11.48 -5.67 18.34
CA THR A 618 -10.67 -6.43 19.29
C THR A 618 -9.19 -6.33 18.94
N VAL A 619 -8.35 -5.93 19.89
CA VAL A 619 -6.89 -5.98 19.74
C VAL A 619 -6.32 -7.23 20.38
N ARG A 620 -5.43 -7.92 19.66
CA ARG A 620 -4.70 -9.09 20.15
C ARG A 620 -3.30 -8.70 20.58
N ILE A 621 -3.01 -8.85 21.87
CA ILE A 621 -1.68 -8.65 22.43
C ILE A 621 -1.14 -9.99 22.93
N ASN A 622 -0.09 -10.47 22.27
CA ASN A 622 0.60 -11.67 22.71
C ASN A 622 1.57 -11.32 23.85
N ASN A 623 1.32 -11.88 25.01
CA ASN A 623 2.28 -11.93 26.10
C ASN A 623 3.14 -13.18 25.93
N ASN A 624 4.26 -13.02 25.23
CA ASN A 624 5.31 -14.01 25.15
C ASN A 624 5.98 -14.14 26.53
N LEU A 625 5.26 -14.69 27.51
CA LEU A 625 5.91 -15.37 28.62
C LEU A 625 6.64 -16.54 27.99
N ALA A 626 7.92 -16.33 27.71
CA ALA A 626 8.82 -17.40 27.35
C ALA A 626 8.71 -18.44 28.47
N LEU A 627 7.96 -19.52 28.22
CA LEU A 627 8.24 -20.78 28.88
C LEU A 627 9.66 -21.11 28.44
N TYR A 628 10.63 -20.78 29.29
CA TYR A 628 12.01 -21.15 29.05
C TYR A 628 12.06 -22.68 29.10
N ALA A 629 12.11 -23.32 27.93
CA ALA A 629 12.52 -24.71 27.88
C ALA A 629 13.99 -24.72 28.32
N ILE A 630 14.23 -25.27 29.51
CA ILE A 630 15.55 -25.36 30.12
C ILE A 630 16.00 -26.81 30.19
N ASN A 631 17.28 -27.05 29.91
CA ASN A 631 17.96 -28.29 30.23
C ASN A 631 18.92 -28.03 31.39
N VAL A 632 18.83 -28.84 32.45
CA VAL A 632 19.75 -28.76 33.59
C VAL A 632 20.77 -29.89 33.54
N TYR A 633 22.05 -29.57 33.70
CA TYR A 633 23.12 -30.57 33.66
C TYR A 633 24.41 -30.10 34.37
N PRO A 634 25.26 -31.02 34.86
CA PRO A 634 25.00 -32.45 34.99
C PRO A 634 23.86 -32.72 35.98
N ASN A 635 23.22 -33.89 35.87
CA ASN A 635 22.31 -34.42 36.88
C ASN A 635 22.57 -35.92 36.98
N PRO A 636 23.18 -36.44 38.08
CA PRO A 636 23.47 -35.76 39.34
C PRO A 636 24.55 -34.66 39.26
N VAL A 637 24.49 -33.68 40.17
CA VAL A 637 25.44 -32.56 40.28
C VAL A 637 25.96 -32.45 41.70
N VAL A 638 27.23 -32.04 41.84
CA VAL A 638 27.89 -31.83 43.13
C VAL A 638 28.17 -30.35 43.38
N ASP A 639 28.81 -29.67 42.42
CA ASP A 639 29.31 -28.30 42.62
C ASP A 639 28.58 -27.24 41.78
N ILE A 640 28.57 -27.42 40.45
CA ILE A 640 28.03 -26.42 39.51
C ILE A 640 26.95 -27.08 38.65
N MET A 641 25.72 -26.56 38.74
CA MET A 641 24.61 -26.93 37.87
C MET A 641 24.49 -25.90 36.75
N LYS A 642 24.45 -26.36 35.50
CA LYS A 642 24.22 -25.51 34.32
C LYS A 642 22.76 -25.54 33.94
N VAL A 643 22.17 -24.37 33.72
CA VAL A 643 20.83 -24.19 33.16
C VAL A 643 20.99 -23.67 31.75
N ARG A 644 20.73 -24.52 30.75
CA ARG A 644 20.78 -24.15 29.33
C ARG A 644 19.40 -23.83 28.80
N PHE A 645 19.25 -22.66 28.22
CA PHE A 645 18.05 -22.25 27.51
C PHE A 645 18.03 -22.88 26.12
N GLN A 646 16.90 -23.45 25.71
CA GLN A 646 16.75 -24.00 24.36
C GLN A 646 16.55 -22.92 23.29
N ASN A 647 16.22 -21.69 23.69
CA ASN A 647 16.08 -20.53 22.81
C ASN A 647 16.95 -19.37 23.31
N THR A 648 17.40 -18.51 22.41
CA THR A 648 18.09 -17.26 22.74
C THR A 648 17.15 -16.31 23.47
N ILE A 649 17.64 -15.72 24.56
CA ILE A 649 16.84 -14.82 25.40
C ILE A 649 17.30 -13.36 25.25
N ALA A 650 16.33 -12.44 25.32
CA ALA A 650 16.60 -11.02 25.46
C ALA A 650 17.23 -10.73 26.83
N SER A 651 17.79 -9.53 27.00
CA SER A 651 18.40 -9.14 28.28
C SER A 651 17.35 -9.08 29.39
N GLU A 652 17.37 -10.03 30.31
CA GLU A 652 16.40 -10.15 31.41
C GLU A 652 17.09 -10.49 32.74
N LYS A 653 16.49 -10.04 33.85
CA LYS A 653 16.89 -10.40 35.21
C LYS A 653 16.09 -11.61 35.66
N LEU A 654 16.74 -12.76 35.82
CA LEU A 654 16.12 -14.01 36.24
C LEU A 654 16.48 -14.35 37.69
N THR A 655 15.57 -15.05 38.37
CA THR A 655 15.84 -15.66 39.69
C THR A 655 15.70 -17.17 39.56
N PHE A 656 16.78 -17.89 39.82
CA PHE A 656 16.82 -19.35 39.88
C PHE A 656 16.61 -19.79 41.32
N SER A 657 15.71 -20.73 41.55
CA SER A 657 15.46 -21.33 42.87
C SER A 657 15.51 -22.84 42.77
N ILE A 658 16.30 -23.48 43.61
CA ILE A 658 16.34 -24.93 43.76
C ILE A 658 15.65 -25.26 45.08
N ILE A 659 14.70 -26.17 45.05
CA ILE A 659 13.96 -26.64 46.23
C ILE A 659 14.16 -28.15 46.38
N ASP A 660 14.24 -28.61 47.64
CA ASP A 660 14.26 -30.04 47.93
C ASP A 660 12.85 -30.65 47.89
N GLY A 661 12.76 -31.98 48.04
CA GLY A 661 11.48 -32.70 48.07
C GLY A 661 10.56 -32.34 49.23
N ALA A 662 11.03 -31.59 50.23
CA ALA A 662 10.24 -31.04 51.33
C ALA A 662 9.86 -29.56 51.12
N GLY A 663 10.18 -28.99 49.95
CA GLY A 663 9.87 -27.60 49.60
C GLY A 663 10.83 -26.57 50.21
N ARG A 664 11.92 -26.99 50.85
CA ARG A 664 12.93 -26.06 51.40
C ARG A 664 13.80 -25.55 50.27
N LYS A 665 14.08 -24.24 50.26
CA LYS A 665 14.97 -23.61 49.27
C LYS A 665 16.43 -24.01 49.55
N VAL A 666 17.04 -24.74 48.63
CA VAL A 666 18.44 -25.17 48.64
C VAL A 666 19.35 -24.07 48.07
N LEU A 667 18.89 -23.37 47.02
CA LEU A 667 19.61 -22.26 46.41
C LEU A 667 18.63 -21.19 45.92
N VAL A 668 18.99 -19.91 46.06
CA VAL A 668 18.37 -18.79 45.35
C VAL A 668 19.47 -17.95 44.73
N GLN A 669 19.54 -17.91 43.40
CA GLN A 669 20.53 -17.12 42.66
C GLN A 669 19.82 -16.16 41.70
N LYS A 670 20.16 -14.87 41.78
CA LYS A 670 19.72 -13.85 40.82
C LYS A 670 20.79 -13.69 39.75
N SER A 671 20.41 -13.68 38.48
CA SER A 671 21.35 -13.47 37.38
C SER A 671 20.74 -12.61 36.29
N THR A 672 21.52 -11.67 35.77
CA THR A 672 21.18 -10.89 34.58
C THR A 672 21.74 -11.62 33.38
N ILE A 673 20.90 -11.93 32.40
CA ILE A 673 21.34 -12.65 31.21
C ILE A 673 21.61 -11.67 30.09
N ALA A 674 22.76 -11.79 29.42
CA ALA A 674 23.10 -10.97 28.28
C ALA A 674 22.29 -11.39 27.02
N PRO A 675 22.02 -10.46 26.08
CA PRO A 675 21.41 -10.81 24.80
C PRO A 675 22.19 -11.94 24.11
N GLY A 676 21.50 -13.00 23.68
CA GLY A 676 22.13 -14.10 22.96
C GLY A 676 22.78 -15.18 23.84
N ALA A 677 22.77 -15.02 25.16
CA ALA A 677 23.29 -16.05 26.06
C ALA A 677 22.34 -17.25 26.12
N ILE A 678 22.92 -18.46 26.12
CA ILE A 678 22.20 -19.73 26.10
C ILE A 678 22.38 -20.57 27.37
N GLU A 679 23.17 -20.11 28.35
CA GLU A 679 23.51 -20.89 29.56
C GLU A 679 23.77 -20.01 30.79
N VAL A 680 23.39 -20.51 31.97
CA VAL A 680 23.69 -19.93 33.30
C VAL A 680 24.28 -21.00 34.21
N MET A 681 25.28 -20.63 35.00
CA MET A 681 25.85 -21.51 36.02
C MET A 681 25.28 -21.17 37.40
N LEU A 682 24.79 -22.20 38.09
CA LEU A 682 24.32 -22.15 39.47
C LEU A 682 25.35 -22.85 40.35
N ASN A 683 25.90 -22.14 41.34
CA ASN A 683 26.83 -22.72 42.30
C ASN A 683 26.06 -23.29 43.49
N LEU A 684 26.13 -24.61 43.68
CA LEU A 684 25.51 -25.32 44.80
C LEU A 684 26.35 -25.31 46.07
N LYS A 685 27.64 -24.97 45.96
CA LYS A 685 28.51 -24.67 47.10
C LYS A 685 28.32 -23.19 47.47
N GLY A 686 27.29 -22.95 48.28
CA GLY A 686 27.14 -21.73 49.06
C GLY A 686 27.94 -21.83 50.36
#